data_AF-A0A928GFZ5-F1
#
_entry.id   AF-A0A928GFZ5-F1
#
_cell.length_a   1.000
_cell.length_b   1.000
_cell.length_c   1.000
_cell.angle_alpha   90.00
_cell.angle_beta   90.00
_cell.angle_gamma   90.00
#
_symmetry.space_group_name_H-M   'P 1'
#
loop_
_entity.id
_entity.type
_entity.pdbx_description
1 polymer ?
#
loop_
_entity_poly.entity_id
_entity_poly.type
_entity_poly.pdbx_seq_one_letter_code
_entity_poly.pdbx_strand_id
1 'polypeptide(L)'
;MKYLARNLYRIQALMAWAVIVAALASCSENIDTEYQFTAKEETILEYLEQGKNAELYTEYASLLHQVPISRQSSSTVAQLLSARGNYTCFPPNNKAIHDYLDSLRVKGIISEASWAGFPNEEVLDSIRKVIVYNSVLDGTNSSTVLEMGDIVSQTDDVDFQLPNLNNRKLFKKTAGQDSILMNGVAFIDLNNRDIKCLNGRVHEVHAVIAPSNKTMADIFQNIVAERTKGFLVMAKLIQACGLADTLSKTQDDVWENLVLDGAVKDLPKHPTEQIGSIPLHRLYGFTIFAEPDALWESEIGKPYDQISVEDIKAYLISKGAYPDATQGNDYTNENNIINQFVTYHVLPEKLKPGSLVIHHNENGYWWKTPETGFSIPVFEYFTTMGKRRLLKIYQSRESQEEDTERDDANGGIFLNRFPILRNGRGDFIDESNPQNNDYHESGRFREAGSAFAMYPDENIGNKIRFEAEDAADYQQIKNCCIYPLERVLVYTENVQNRLASERIRIDMTAMFPEFINNDLRHPLGDYPDGSTQTKGFPVEYPYLANVEMREGTLFYYFTGHNRGWSNYQMDEFNIIGKYEFTMKLPPVPKKGHYEIRFGVSSGSSWRSMCQVYFGDDPNYLPAKDIPMDLRIGFVRHRFRSGDQVSNFGYTSDAEYENEAKSLSMEEQDEITKSLRARGFMKGPKYFHIGEGTGSRLGIQGEHVTRRIMVSEDMDPDKTYYIRFKNVLDDKELQFFMDYFEFVSKEVYDNPVEPEDIW
;
A
#
# COMPACT_ATOMS: atom_id res chain seq x y z
N MET A 1 -12.67 71.80 31.36
CA MET A 1 -12.78 70.82 30.25
C MET A 1 -12.09 69.46 30.50
N LYS A 2 -10.97 69.36 31.22
CA LYS A 2 -10.35 68.03 31.56
C LYS A 2 -11.14 67.16 32.56
N TYR A 3 -12.16 67.72 33.24
CA TYR A 3 -13.02 66.98 34.17
C TYR A 3 -14.26 66.34 33.51
N LEU A 4 -14.72 66.88 32.37
CA LEU A 4 -15.87 66.32 31.63
C LEU A 4 -15.46 65.11 30.76
N ALA A 5 -14.26 65.12 30.17
CA ALA A 5 -13.75 63.99 29.40
C ALA A 5 -13.51 62.73 30.26
N ARG A 6 -13.12 62.89 31.53
CA ARG A 6 -12.82 61.78 32.43
C ARG A 6 -14.07 61.08 32.98
N ASN A 7 -15.22 61.77 33.01
CA ASN A 7 -16.50 61.19 33.40
C ASN A 7 -17.22 60.50 32.21
N LEU A 8 -17.04 60.97 30.97
CA LEU A 8 -17.55 60.27 29.79
C LEU A 8 -16.89 58.90 29.57
N TYR A 9 -15.57 58.79 29.77
CA TYR A 9 -14.87 57.49 29.68
C TYR A 9 -15.28 56.49 30.76
N ARG A 10 -15.64 56.96 31.97
CA ARG A 10 -16.14 56.09 33.04
C ARG A 10 -17.58 55.62 32.80
N ILE A 11 -18.43 56.46 32.21
CA ILE A 11 -19.81 56.10 31.86
C ILE A 11 -19.85 55.15 30.65
N GLN A 12 -18.94 55.31 29.67
CA GLN A 12 -18.80 54.36 28.56
C GLN A 12 -18.21 53.00 29.01
N ALA A 13 -17.26 52.99 29.96
CA ALA A 13 -16.74 51.75 30.52
C ALA A 13 -17.77 51.00 31.41
N LEU A 14 -18.63 51.74 32.14
CA LEU A 14 -19.72 51.17 32.94
C LEU A 14 -20.88 50.63 32.07
N MET A 15 -21.20 51.28 30.94
CA MET A 15 -22.18 50.74 29.98
C MET A 15 -21.64 49.52 29.21
N ALA A 16 -20.33 49.47 28.89
CA ALA A 16 -19.72 48.29 28.29
C ALA A 16 -19.70 47.07 29.25
N TRP A 17 -19.49 47.30 30.56
CA TRP A 17 -19.57 46.24 31.57
C TRP A 17 -21.01 45.80 31.86
N ALA A 18 -21.99 46.70 31.83
CA ALA A 18 -23.41 46.33 32.02
C ALA A 18 -23.97 45.50 30.84
N VAL A 19 -23.48 45.71 29.61
CA VAL A 19 -23.85 44.90 28.44
C VAL A 19 -23.17 43.52 28.48
N ILE A 20 -21.95 43.40 29.02
CA ILE A 20 -21.27 42.11 29.19
C ILE A 20 -21.87 41.28 30.34
N VAL A 21 -22.39 41.91 31.40
CA VAL A 21 -23.09 41.20 32.49
C VAL A 21 -24.54 40.83 32.11
N ALA A 22 -25.19 41.59 31.21
CA ALA A 22 -26.52 41.25 30.69
C ALA A 22 -26.51 40.19 29.57
N ALA A 23 -25.38 39.98 28.89
CA ALA A 23 -25.21 38.88 27.92
C ALA A 23 -24.90 37.52 28.58
N LEU A 24 -24.62 37.49 29.89
CA LEU A 24 -24.36 36.27 30.67
C LEU A 24 -25.56 35.83 31.54
N ALA A 25 -26.72 36.46 31.38
CA ALA A 25 -27.93 36.14 32.15
C ALA A 25 -29.21 36.21 31.30
N SER A 26 -29.28 35.42 30.23
CA SER A 26 -30.53 35.13 29.53
C SER A 26 -30.51 33.75 28.87
N CYS A 27 -30.43 32.72 29.71
CA CYS A 27 -31.19 31.49 29.59
C CYS A 27 -31.35 30.97 31.02
N SER A 28 -32.42 31.39 31.71
CA SER A 28 -32.84 30.67 32.91
C SER A 28 -33.40 29.32 32.43
N GLU A 29 -32.54 28.30 32.39
CA GLU A 29 -33.02 26.92 32.36
C GLU A 29 -33.87 26.72 33.61
N ASN A 30 -35.15 26.45 33.41
CA ASN A 30 -35.91 25.70 34.39
C ASN A 30 -35.24 24.32 34.44
N ILE A 31 -34.32 24.14 35.39
CA ILE A 31 -33.82 22.83 35.73
C ILE A 31 -35.00 22.10 36.36
N ASP A 32 -35.69 21.31 35.54
CA ASP A 32 -36.66 20.35 35.99
C ASP A 32 -35.90 19.31 36.84
N THR A 33 -36.00 19.43 38.16
CA THR A 33 -35.24 18.62 39.12
C THR A 33 -35.65 17.14 39.13
N GLU A 34 -36.50 16.69 38.20
CA GLU A 34 -36.77 15.27 37.93
C GLU A 34 -35.74 14.59 37.00
N TYR A 35 -34.81 15.33 36.37
CA TYR A 35 -33.74 14.75 35.53
C TYR A 35 -32.34 14.69 36.18
N GLN A 36 -32.22 14.84 37.51
CA GLN A 36 -30.97 14.52 38.21
C GLN A 36 -30.80 12.99 38.41
N PHE A 37 -30.77 12.26 37.30
CA PHE A 37 -30.04 11.00 37.25
C PHE A 37 -28.73 11.30 36.52
N THR A 38 -27.60 11.24 37.24
CA THR A 38 -26.30 11.00 36.59
C THR A 38 -26.45 9.70 35.82
N ALA A 39 -26.65 9.78 34.49
CA ALA A 39 -26.80 8.62 33.63
C ALA A 39 -25.60 7.70 33.87
N LYS A 40 -25.89 6.49 34.36
CA LYS A 40 -24.89 5.44 34.52
C LYS A 40 -24.45 5.10 33.09
N GLU A 41 -23.23 5.47 32.69
CA GLU A 41 -22.75 5.13 31.35
C GLU A 41 -22.65 3.60 31.25
N GLU A 42 -23.54 3.01 30.44
CA GLU A 42 -23.63 1.57 30.18
C GLU A 42 -22.51 1.15 29.21
N THR A 43 -22.01 -0.07 29.35
CA THR A 43 -21.19 -0.71 28.31
C THR A 43 -22.01 -0.97 27.04
N ILE A 44 -21.35 -1.23 25.91
CA ILE A 44 -22.06 -1.59 24.66
C ILE A 44 -23.00 -2.77 24.88
N LEU A 45 -22.55 -3.83 25.57
CA LEU A 45 -23.42 -4.98 25.85
C LEU A 45 -24.64 -4.59 26.70
N GLU A 46 -24.45 -3.81 27.77
CA GLU A 46 -25.54 -3.35 28.62
C GLU A 46 -26.56 -2.50 27.84
N TYR A 47 -26.10 -1.61 26.95
CA TYR A 47 -26.99 -0.84 26.08
C TYR A 47 -27.84 -1.74 25.17
N LEU A 48 -27.22 -2.76 24.56
CA LEU A 48 -27.92 -3.68 23.66
C LEU A 48 -28.93 -4.59 24.38
N GLU A 49 -28.70 -4.91 25.66
CA GLU A 49 -29.56 -5.83 26.43
C GLU A 49 -30.59 -5.12 27.32
N GLN A 50 -30.27 -3.93 27.81
CA GLN A 50 -31.00 -3.26 28.89
C GLN A 50 -31.26 -1.78 28.58
N GLY A 51 -30.63 -1.23 27.55
CA GLY A 51 -30.79 0.15 27.14
C GLY A 51 -32.19 0.45 26.57
N LYS A 52 -32.43 1.73 26.27
CA LYS A 52 -33.74 2.27 25.84
C LYS A 52 -34.36 1.54 24.64
N ASN A 53 -33.53 0.96 23.77
CA ASN A 53 -33.94 0.31 22.52
C ASN A 53 -33.58 -1.19 22.49
N ALA A 54 -33.37 -1.82 23.66
CA ALA A 54 -32.92 -3.21 23.76
C ALA A 54 -33.81 -4.21 22.99
N GLU A 55 -35.11 -3.92 22.86
CA GLU A 55 -36.06 -4.72 22.08
C GLU A 55 -35.71 -4.83 20.59
N LEU A 56 -34.94 -3.87 20.05
CA LEU A 56 -34.47 -3.90 18.66
C LEU A 56 -33.32 -4.88 18.44
N TYR A 57 -32.58 -5.24 19.50
CA TYR A 57 -31.31 -5.96 19.41
C TYR A 57 -31.32 -7.34 20.06
N THR A 58 -32.47 -7.82 20.54
CA THR A 58 -32.56 -9.07 21.31
C THR A 58 -31.91 -10.27 20.61
N GLU A 59 -32.05 -10.37 19.29
CA GLU A 59 -31.45 -11.44 18.50
C GLU A 59 -29.93 -11.23 18.34
N TYR A 60 -29.49 -10.01 18.02
CA TYR A 60 -28.07 -9.69 17.93
C TYR A 60 -27.33 -9.90 19.26
N ALA A 61 -27.91 -9.44 20.38
CA ALA A 61 -27.37 -9.66 21.71
C ALA A 61 -27.25 -11.15 22.04
N SER A 62 -28.24 -11.97 21.64
CA SER A 62 -28.16 -13.43 21.78
C SER A 62 -27.01 -14.03 20.98
N LEU A 63 -26.73 -13.52 19.77
CA LEU A 63 -25.60 -13.96 18.95
C LEU A 63 -24.25 -13.62 19.60
N LEU A 64 -24.13 -12.44 20.22
CA LEU A 64 -22.90 -12.04 20.94
C LEU A 64 -22.50 -13.02 22.04
N HIS A 65 -23.47 -13.64 22.71
CA HIS A 65 -23.23 -14.68 23.73
C HIS A 65 -22.89 -16.06 23.17
N GLN A 66 -23.12 -16.29 21.88
CA GLN A 66 -22.86 -17.58 21.22
C GLN A 66 -21.54 -17.58 20.46
N VAL A 67 -21.14 -16.43 19.91
CA VAL A 67 -19.94 -16.31 19.07
C VAL A 67 -18.70 -16.12 19.95
N PRO A 68 -17.69 -17.02 19.88
CA PRO A 68 -16.43 -16.86 20.59
C PRO A 68 -15.60 -15.72 19.99
N ILE A 69 -14.69 -15.10 20.75
CA ILE A 69 -13.79 -14.04 20.25
C ILE A 69 -12.82 -14.59 19.21
N SER A 70 -12.37 -15.84 19.39
CA SER A 70 -11.44 -16.51 18.47
C SER A 70 -11.64 -18.03 18.55
N ARG A 71 -10.98 -18.78 17.66
CA ARG A 71 -11.04 -20.25 17.66
C ARG A 71 -10.53 -20.91 18.95
N GLN A 72 -9.68 -20.23 19.70
CA GLN A 72 -9.03 -20.76 20.91
C GLN A 72 -9.61 -20.19 22.21
N SER A 73 -10.44 -19.15 22.11
CA SER A 73 -11.05 -18.50 23.26
C SER A 73 -12.41 -19.12 23.56
N SER A 74 -12.62 -19.56 24.79
CA SER A 74 -13.98 -19.84 25.30
C SER A 74 -14.76 -18.56 25.58
N SER A 75 -14.07 -17.41 25.64
CA SER A 75 -14.71 -16.13 25.86
C SER A 75 -15.46 -15.65 24.62
N THR A 76 -16.62 -15.05 24.82
CA THR A 76 -17.55 -14.64 23.77
C THR A 76 -17.42 -13.16 23.42
N VAL A 77 -17.94 -12.75 22.26
CA VAL A 77 -17.94 -11.33 21.86
C VAL A 77 -18.79 -10.49 22.83
N ALA A 78 -19.81 -11.06 23.47
CA ALA A 78 -20.51 -10.40 24.57
C ALA A 78 -19.55 -10.04 25.71
N GLN A 79 -18.68 -10.96 26.12
CA GLN A 79 -17.70 -10.68 27.16
C GLN A 79 -16.70 -9.60 26.73
N LEU A 80 -16.26 -9.60 25.47
CA LEU A 80 -15.44 -8.53 24.89
C LEU A 80 -16.14 -7.16 25.02
N LEU A 81 -17.40 -7.06 24.61
CA LEU A 81 -18.19 -5.83 24.62
C LEU A 81 -18.73 -5.43 26.01
N SER A 82 -18.55 -6.27 27.02
CA SER A 82 -18.76 -5.93 28.44
C SER A 82 -17.49 -5.43 29.14
N ALA A 83 -16.32 -5.72 28.57
CA ALA A 83 -15.02 -5.36 29.14
C ALA A 83 -14.61 -3.93 28.77
N ARG A 84 -13.61 -3.39 29.48
CA ARG A 84 -12.96 -2.13 29.08
C ARG A 84 -12.31 -2.30 27.71
N GLY A 85 -12.45 -1.29 26.87
CA GLY A 85 -11.89 -1.26 25.52
C GLY A 85 -12.37 -0.03 24.78
N ASN A 86 -11.98 0.08 23.51
CA ASN A 86 -12.41 1.13 22.60
C ASN A 86 -13.01 0.47 21.36
N TYR A 87 -14.34 0.26 21.38
CA TYR A 87 -15.04 -0.46 20.32
C TYR A 87 -15.97 0.45 19.52
N THR A 88 -16.10 0.19 18.23
CA THR A 88 -17.19 0.74 17.41
C THR A 88 -18.09 -0.41 17.00
N CYS A 89 -19.36 -0.39 17.42
CA CYS A 89 -20.31 -1.45 17.12
C CYS A 89 -21.40 -0.94 16.16
N PHE A 90 -21.62 -1.69 15.08
CA PHE A 90 -22.66 -1.50 14.08
C PHE A 90 -23.73 -2.60 14.21
N PRO A 91 -24.54 -2.62 15.29
CA PRO A 91 -25.48 -3.71 15.52
C PRO A 91 -26.62 -3.69 14.48
N PRO A 92 -26.87 -4.80 13.78
CA PRO A 92 -28.11 -4.94 13.02
C PRO A 92 -29.29 -5.12 13.97
N ASN A 93 -30.41 -4.46 13.69
CA ASN A 93 -31.65 -4.73 14.41
C ASN A 93 -32.26 -6.09 14.00
N ASN A 94 -33.24 -6.58 14.77
CA ASN A 94 -33.90 -7.87 14.52
C ASN A 94 -34.47 -7.98 13.09
N LYS A 95 -35.03 -6.89 12.54
CA LYS A 95 -35.54 -6.88 11.16
C LYS A 95 -34.40 -7.12 10.15
N ALA A 96 -33.26 -6.45 10.32
CA ALA A 96 -32.10 -6.61 9.47
C ALA A 96 -31.56 -8.06 9.48
N ILE A 97 -31.58 -8.73 10.63
CA ILE A 97 -31.20 -10.14 10.75
C ILE A 97 -32.20 -11.04 10.00
N HIS A 98 -33.50 -10.83 10.19
CA HIS A 98 -34.52 -11.59 9.47
C HIS A 98 -34.45 -11.39 7.95
N ASP A 99 -34.28 -10.14 7.47
CA ASP A 99 -34.09 -9.83 6.05
C ASP A 99 -32.85 -10.57 5.49
N TYR A 100 -31.77 -10.66 6.28
CA TYR A 100 -30.58 -11.40 5.91
C TYR A 100 -30.82 -12.92 5.82
N LEU A 101 -31.53 -13.52 6.79
CA LEU A 101 -31.92 -14.94 6.73
C LEU A 101 -32.82 -15.23 5.53
N ASP A 102 -33.78 -14.34 5.22
CA ASP A 102 -34.59 -14.43 4.00
C ASP A 102 -33.71 -14.43 2.74
N SER A 103 -32.68 -13.58 2.69
CA SER A 103 -31.73 -13.55 1.57
C SER A 103 -30.96 -14.87 1.42
N LEU A 104 -30.58 -15.52 2.52
CA LEU A 104 -29.91 -16.82 2.52
C LEU A 104 -30.83 -17.93 2.03
N ARG A 105 -32.13 -17.87 2.37
CA ARG A 105 -33.15 -18.79 1.88
C ARG A 105 -33.33 -18.65 0.37
N VAL A 106 -33.42 -17.42 -0.14
CA VAL A 106 -33.53 -17.15 -1.59
C VAL A 106 -32.32 -17.70 -2.35
N LYS A 107 -31.13 -17.62 -1.74
CA LYS A 107 -29.89 -18.21 -2.27
C LYS A 107 -29.80 -19.74 -2.11
N GLY A 108 -30.78 -20.37 -1.47
CA GLY A 108 -30.82 -21.83 -1.23
C GLY A 108 -29.82 -22.32 -0.17
N ILE A 109 -29.24 -21.43 0.64
CA ILE A 109 -28.27 -21.78 1.69
C ILE A 109 -28.99 -22.39 2.90
N ILE A 110 -30.21 -21.93 3.18
CA ILE A 110 -31.08 -22.44 4.25
C ILE A 110 -32.48 -22.79 3.71
N SER A 111 -33.14 -23.73 4.38
CA SER A 111 -34.45 -24.26 3.96
C SER A 111 -35.62 -23.33 4.25
N GLU A 112 -35.51 -22.55 5.32
CA GLU A 112 -36.46 -21.52 5.74
C GLU A 112 -35.70 -20.35 6.35
N ALA A 113 -36.33 -19.17 6.40
CA ALA A 113 -35.72 -17.93 6.90
C ALA A 113 -35.75 -17.88 8.43
N SER A 114 -35.12 -18.87 9.06
CA SER A 114 -35.06 -19.04 10.51
C SER A 114 -33.73 -19.70 10.89
N TRP A 115 -33.34 -19.58 12.16
CA TRP A 115 -32.19 -20.31 12.70
C TRP A 115 -32.34 -21.83 12.67
N ALA A 116 -33.57 -22.37 12.56
CA ALA A 116 -33.82 -23.79 12.40
C ALA A 116 -33.65 -24.27 10.93
N GLY A 117 -33.61 -23.34 9.98
CA GLY A 117 -33.51 -23.65 8.55
C GLY A 117 -32.13 -24.10 8.08
N PHE A 118 -31.11 -24.03 8.94
CA PHE A 118 -29.72 -24.33 8.61
C PHE A 118 -29.46 -25.84 8.43
N PRO A 119 -28.64 -26.24 7.45
CA PRO A 119 -28.42 -27.64 7.13
C PRO A 119 -27.55 -28.38 8.16
N ASN A 120 -26.68 -27.66 8.89
CA ASN A 120 -25.80 -28.20 9.92
C ASN A 120 -25.23 -27.06 10.79
N GLU A 121 -24.59 -27.43 11.91
CA GLU A 121 -24.03 -26.48 12.87
C GLU A 121 -22.84 -25.67 12.31
N GLU A 122 -22.10 -26.21 11.34
CA GLU A 122 -20.94 -25.53 10.74
C GLU A 122 -21.37 -24.30 9.92
N VAL A 123 -22.39 -24.47 9.07
CA VAL A 123 -22.96 -23.36 8.28
C VAL A 123 -23.63 -22.34 9.22
N LEU A 124 -24.33 -22.83 10.25
CA LEU A 124 -24.96 -21.98 11.26
C LEU A 124 -23.92 -21.12 11.99
N ASP A 125 -22.86 -21.72 12.53
CA ASP A 125 -21.77 -21.02 13.22
C ASP A 125 -21.05 -20.03 12.29
N SER A 126 -20.82 -20.40 11.03
CA SER A 126 -20.26 -19.49 10.03
C SER A 126 -21.14 -18.25 9.83
N ILE A 127 -22.47 -18.40 9.74
CA ILE A 127 -23.37 -17.26 9.57
C ILE A 127 -23.47 -16.41 10.84
N ARG A 128 -23.49 -17.02 12.03
CA ARG A 128 -23.43 -16.26 13.30
C ARG A 128 -22.16 -15.39 13.35
N LYS A 129 -21.01 -15.95 12.98
CA LYS A 129 -19.73 -15.21 12.89
C LYS A 129 -19.77 -14.10 11.84
N VAL A 130 -20.39 -14.31 10.67
CA VAL A 130 -20.54 -13.24 9.67
C VAL A 130 -21.30 -12.05 10.25
N ILE A 131 -22.40 -12.28 10.97
CA ILE A 131 -23.18 -11.19 11.56
C ILE A 131 -22.40 -10.46 12.66
N VAL A 132 -21.75 -11.20 13.56
CA VAL A 132 -21.09 -10.64 14.75
C VAL A 132 -19.70 -10.07 14.46
N TYR A 133 -18.86 -10.78 13.71
CA TYR A 133 -17.49 -10.32 13.50
C TYR A 133 -17.41 -9.13 12.56
N ASN A 134 -18.36 -8.97 11.63
CA ASN A 134 -18.36 -7.83 10.72
C ASN A 134 -18.98 -6.56 11.31
N SER A 135 -19.67 -6.65 12.45
CA SER A 135 -20.34 -5.51 13.09
C SER A 135 -19.49 -4.81 14.15
N VAL A 136 -18.30 -5.32 14.51
CA VAL A 136 -17.47 -4.75 15.58
C VAL A 136 -16.09 -4.40 15.05
N LEU A 137 -15.68 -3.15 15.26
CA LEU A 137 -14.29 -2.70 15.10
C LEU A 137 -13.62 -2.61 16.47
N ASP A 138 -12.46 -3.23 16.62
CA ASP A 138 -11.66 -3.18 17.85
C ASP A 138 -10.53 -2.17 17.71
N GLY A 139 -10.74 -0.98 18.26
CA GLY A 139 -9.74 0.08 18.33
C GLY A 139 -9.03 0.13 19.69
N THR A 140 -9.07 -0.93 20.50
CA THR A 140 -8.47 -0.93 21.84
C THR A 140 -6.96 -0.63 21.79
N ASN A 141 -6.25 -1.22 20.84
CA ASN A 141 -4.82 -0.98 20.66
C ASN A 141 -4.50 0.43 20.14
N SER A 142 -5.43 1.06 19.41
CA SER A 142 -5.25 2.39 18.81
C SER A 142 -6.04 3.48 19.55
N SER A 143 -6.66 3.17 20.69
CA SER A 143 -7.62 4.02 21.42
C SER A 143 -8.62 4.74 20.50
N THR A 144 -8.96 4.12 19.37
CA THR A 144 -9.77 4.73 18.32
C THR A 144 -11.20 4.23 18.46
N VAL A 145 -12.15 5.15 18.44
CA VAL A 145 -13.58 4.85 18.35
C VAL A 145 -14.14 5.76 17.28
N LEU A 146 -14.84 5.20 16.29
CA LEU A 146 -15.40 5.99 15.20
C LEU A 146 -16.71 6.63 15.66
N GLU A 147 -16.72 7.95 15.76
CA GLU A 147 -17.93 8.75 15.93
C GLU A 147 -18.55 9.04 14.56
N MET A 148 -19.79 9.53 14.55
CA MET A 148 -20.43 9.91 13.27
C MET A 148 -19.63 10.99 12.52
N GLY A 149 -18.93 11.88 13.22
CA GLY A 149 -18.05 12.87 12.61
C GLY A 149 -16.89 12.23 11.83
N ASP A 150 -16.28 11.17 12.38
CA ASP A 150 -15.21 10.42 11.72
C ASP A 150 -15.74 9.66 10.50
N ILE A 151 -16.90 9.02 10.65
CA ILE A 151 -17.54 8.26 9.56
C ILE A 151 -17.94 9.19 8.41
N VAL A 152 -18.52 10.36 8.72
CA VAL A 152 -18.96 11.33 7.70
C VAL A 152 -17.78 11.97 6.99
N SER A 153 -16.71 12.29 7.72
CA SER A 153 -15.52 12.95 7.17
C SER A 153 -14.66 12.05 6.29
N GLN A 154 -14.80 10.72 6.43
CA GLN A 154 -14.16 9.76 5.55
C GLN A 154 -14.58 9.99 4.09
N THR A 155 -13.68 9.73 3.13
CA THR A 155 -14.05 9.72 1.71
C THR A 155 -14.84 8.46 1.38
N ASP A 156 -15.85 8.57 0.51
CA ASP A 156 -16.65 7.42 0.09
C ASP A 156 -15.76 6.34 -0.56
N ASP A 157 -16.12 5.07 -0.33
CA ASP A 157 -15.41 3.89 -0.85
C ASP A 157 -13.93 3.77 -0.41
N VAL A 158 -13.50 4.57 0.57
CA VAL A 158 -12.20 4.46 1.24
C VAL A 158 -12.37 3.74 2.58
N ASP A 159 -11.54 2.72 2.79
CA ASP A 159 -11.56 1.92 4.01
C ASP A 159 -11.24 2.75 5.27
N PHE A 160 -11.94 2.41 6.36
CA PHE A 160 -11.50 2.72 7.72
C PHE A 160 -10.23 1.94 8.05
N GLN A 161 -9.37 2.55 8.87
CA GLN A 161 -8.10 1.95 9.26
C GLN A 161 -8.28 0.73 10.18
N LEU A 162 -9.31 0.77 11.03
CA LEU A 162 -9.64 -0.34 11.91
C LEU A 162 -10.28 -1.48 11.12
N PRO A 163 -9.72 -2.70 11.17
CA PRO A 163 -10.42 -3.88 10.70
C PRO A 163 -11.54 -4.24 11.68
N ASN A 164 -12.53 -4.96 11.17
CA ASN A 164 -13.49 -5.66 12.00
C ASN A 164 -12.89 -6.95 12.59
N LEU A 165 -13.62 -7.64 13.47
CA LEU A 165 -13.15 -8.88 14.12
C LEU A 165 -12.91 -10.04 13.13
N ASN A 166 -13.32 -9.91 11.87
CA ASN A 166 -13.03 -10.86 10.79
C ASN A 166 -11.84 -10.42 9.92
N ASN A 167 -11.02 -9.47 10.40
CA ASN A 167 -9.89 -8.88 9.67
C ASN A 167 -10.28 -8.27 8.32
N ARG A 168 -11.48 -7.69 8.23
CA ARG A 168 -11.95 -6.96 7.05
C ARG A 168 -12.11 -5.50 7.39
N LYS A 169 -11.51 -4.63 6.59
CA LYS A 169 -11.79 -3.20 6.65
C LYS A 169 -13.18 -2.93 6.07
N LEU A 170 -13.89 -2.01 6.71
CA LEU A 170 -15.17 -1.49 6.24
C LEU A 170 -14.94 -0.11 5.61
N PHE A 171 -15.83 0.33 4.74
CA PHE A 171 -15.85 1.68 4.19
C PHE A 171 -17.26 2.26 4.32
N LYS A 172 -17.42 3.55 4.04
CA LYS A 172 -18.74 4.19 3.97
C LYS A 172 -19.06 4.66 2.55
N LYS A 173 -20.34 4.78 2.25
CA LYS A 173 -20.88 5.34 1.01
C LYS A 173 -22.05 6.25 1.31
N THR A 174 -22.06 7.43 0.70
CA THR A 174 -23.13 8.42 0.88
C THR A 174 -24.28 8.11 -0.08
N ALA A 175 -25.50 8.06 0.44
CA ALA A 175 -26.73 7.77 -0.29
C ALA A 175 -27.77 8.90 -0.15
N GLY A 176 -27.33 10.15 -0.33
CA GLY A 176 -28.13 11.36 -0.12
C GLY A 176 -27.63 12.22 1.03
N GLN A 177 -28.34 13.29 1.36
CA GLN A 177 -27.80 14.42 2.15
C GLN A 177 -27.43 14.10 3.61
N ASP A 178 -27.93 13.01 4.19
CA ASP A 178 -27.59 12.56 5.57
C ASP A 178 -27.55 11.02 5.71
N SER A 179 -27.58 10.33 4.57
CA SER A 179 -27.79 8.89 4.47
C SER A 179 -26.46 8.20 4.23
N ILE A 180 -26.01 7.38 5.18
CA ILE A 180 -24.71 6.71 5.12
C ILE A 180 -24.93 5.20 5.11
N LEU A 181 -24.32 4.54 4.13
CA LEU A 181 -24.27 3.10 3.99
C LEU A 181 -22.90 2.58 4.42
N MET A 182 -22.86 1.69 5.39
CA MET A 182 -21.66 0.92 5.74
C MET A 182 -21.45 -0.22 4.75
N ASN A 183 -20.22 -0.33 4.27
CA ASN A 183 -19.80 -1.25 3.21
C ASN A 183 -20.74 -1.20 1.98
N GLY A 184 -21.25 0.00 1.66
CA GLY A 184 -22.14 0.25 0.53
C GLY A 184 -23.56 -0.35 0.65
N VAL A 185 -23.90 -1.05 1.74
CA VAL A 185 -25.16 -1.81 1.86
C VAL A 185 -25.97 -1.50 3.11
N ALA A 186 -25.31 -1.26 4.24
CA ALA A 186 -25.98 -1.21 5.54
C ALA A 186 -26.22 0.24 5.99
N PHE A 187 -27.45 0.71 5.85
CA PHE A 187 -27.83 2.07 6.24
C PHE A 187 -27.67 2.28 7.76
N ILE A 188 -26.96 3.34 8.17
CA ILE A 188 -26.87 3.76 9.57
C ILE A 188 -28.14 4.51 9.96
N ASP A 189 -28.86 4.05 10.98
CA ASP A 189 -30.09 4.67 11.45
C ASP A 189 -29.88 6.14 11.85
N LEU A 190 -30.81 7.01 11.45
CA LEU A 190 -30.69 8.46 11.71
C LEU A 190 -30.92 8.83 13.18
N ASN A 191 -31.68 8.01 13.92
CA ASN A 191 -32.10 8.28 15.29
C ASN A 191 -31.30 7.48 16.33
N ASN A 192 -30.68 6.37 15.92
CA ASN A 192 -29.97 5.42 16.77
C ASN A 192 -28.49 5.29 16.35
N ARG A 193 -27.81 6.42 16.25
CA ARG A 193 -26.38 6.51 15.91
C ARG A 193 -25.63 7.38 16.89
N ASP A 194 -24.32 7.21 16.94
CA ASP A 194 -23.39 7.92 17.83
C ASP A 194 -23.68 7.73 19.33
N ILE A 195 -24.30 6.61 19.70
CA ILE A 195 -24.68 6.34 21.09
C ILE A 195 -23.42 6.09 21.91
N LYS A 196 -23.22 6.92 22.95
CA LYS A 196 -22.07 6.81 23.85
C LYS A 196 -22.22 5.62 24.79
N CYS A 197 -21.22 4.76 24.83
CA CYS A 197 -21.08 3.70 25.83
C CYS A 197 -19.74 3.84 26.57
N LEU A 198 -19.62 3.19 27.72
CA LEU A 198 -18.42 3.25 28.58
C LEU A 198 -17.15 2.73 27.88
N ASN A 199 -17.30 1.81 26.92
CA ASN A 199 -16.22 1.15 26.20
C ASN A 199 -16.31 1.35 24.69
N GLY A 200 -17.03 2.38 24.21
CA GLY A 200 -17.11 2.65 22.78
C GLY A 200 -18.36 3.40 22.31
N ARG A 201 -18.73 3.16 21.05
CA ARG A 201 -19.88 3.78 20.36
C ARG A 201 -20.74 2.73 19.67
N VAL A 202 -22.04 3.01 19.60
CA VAL A 202 -23.02 2.19 18.87
C VAL A 202 -23.69 2.99 17.76
N HIS A 203 -23.75 2.38 16.57
CA HIS A 203 -24.40 2.90 15.36
C HIS A 203 -25.33 1.83 14.76
N GLU A 204 -26.63 1.89 15.04
CA GLU A 204 -27.60 0.92 14.50
C GLU A 204 -27.53 0.85 12.97
N VAL A 205 -27.57 -0.36 12.41
CA VAL A 205 -27.66 -0.56 10.96
C VAL A 205 -28.92 -1.33 10.55
N HIS A 206 -29.48 -0.97 9.39
CA HIS A 206 -30.70 -1.58 8.85
C HIS A 206 -30.45 -2.81 7.95
N ALA A 207 -29.20 -3.24 7.80
CA ALA A 207 -28.85 -4.49 7.13
C ALA A 207 -27.63 -5.12 7.80
N VAL A 208 -27.52 -6.45 7.73
CA VAL A 208 -26.31 -7.16 8.13
C VAL A 208 -25.15 -6.77 7.21
N ILE A 209 -24.04 -6.32 7.79
CA ILE A 209 -22.78 -6.08 7.08
C ILE A 209 -22.15 -7.45 6.79
N ALA A 210 -22.32 -7.95 5.55
CA ALA A 210 -21.80 -9.26 5.15
C ALA A 210 -21.00 -9.15 3.84
N PRO A 211 -19.74 -8.66 3.88
CA PRO A 211 -18.89 -8.58 2.71
C PRO A 211 -18.68 -9.95 2.06
N SER A 212 -18.47 -9.98 0.74
CA SER A 212 -18.26 -11.23 0.00
C SER A 212 -17.06 -12.02 0.55
N ASN A 213 -17.26 -13.33 0.75
CA ASN A 213 -16.19 -14.28 1.07
C ASN A 213 -15.64 -15.01 -0.14
N LYS A 214 -16.14 -14.70 -1.35
CA LYS A 214 -15.64 -15.30 -2.60
C LYS A 214 -14.19 -14.90 -2.82
N THR A 215 -13.38 -15.87 -3.20
CA THR A 215 -12.01 -15.69 -3.66
C THR A 215 -11.99 -15.37 -5.16
N MET A 216 -10.85 -14.94 -5.67
CA MET A 216 -10.63 -14.77 -7.10
C MET A 216 -10.93 -16.05 -7.90
N ALA A 217 -10.51 -17.20 -7.39
CA ALA A 217 -10.80 -18.49 -8.00
C ALA A 217 -12.32 -18.74 -8.09
N ASP A 218 -13.08 -18.47 -7.02
CA ASP A 218 -14.54 -18.63 -7.01
C ASP A 218 -15.21 -17.72 -8.04
N ILE A 219 -14.75 -16.48 -8.16
CA ILE A 219 -15.30 -15.51 -9.12
C ILE A 219 -15.10 -16.00 -10.55
N PHE A 220 -13.87 -16.33 -10.94
CA PHE A 220 -13.60 -16.77 -12.32
C PHE A 220 -14.21 -18.14 -12.63
N GLN A 221 -14.28 -19.07 -11.67
CA GLN A 221 -15.00 -20.33 -11.85
C GLN A 221 -16.49 -20.11 -12.11
N ASN A 222 -17.14 -19.22 -11.35
CA ASN A 222 -18.55 -18.87 -11.57
C ASN A 222 -18.75 -18.22 -12.97
N ILE A 223 -17.86 -17.30 -13.36
CA ILE A 223 -17.90 -16.67 -14.69
C ILE A 223 -17.86 -17.73 -15.80
N VAL A 224 -16.96 -18.71 -15.70
CA VAL A 224 -16.87 -19.80 -16.69
C VAL A 224 -18.12 -20.70 -16.66
N ALA A 225 -18.58 -21.09 -15.48
CA ALA A 225 -19.71 -22.01 -15.31
C ALA A 225 -21.04 -21.41 -15.81
N GLU A 226 -21.29 -20.14 -15.51
CA GLU A 226 -22.49 -19.41 -15.89
C GLU A 226 -22.37 -18.71 -17.25
N ARG A 227 -21.15 -18.68 -17.82
CA ARG A 227 -20.81 -17.95 -19.05
C ARG A 227 -21.17 -16.46 -18.97
N THR A 228 -20.95 -15.84 -17.80
CA THR A 228 -21.28 -14.42 -17.60
C THR A 228 -20.37 -13.53 -18.43
N LYS A 229 -20.94 -12.49 -19.06
CA LYS A 229 -20.18 -11.48 -19.79
C LYS A 229 -19.39 -10.60 -18.80
N GLY A 230 -18.23 -10.13 -19.21
CA GLY A 230 -17.40 -9.16 -18.50
C GLY A 230 -15.93 -9.54 -18.66
N PHE A 231 -15.58 -10.75 -18.20
CA PHE A 231 -14.22 -11.29 -18.23
C PHE A 231 -14.17 -12.79 -18.56
N LEU A 232 -15.14 -13.31 -19.30
CA LEU A 232 -15.23 -14.75 -19.64
C LEU A 232 -13.97 -15.26 -20.36
N VAL A 233 -13.40 -14.46 -21.26
CA VAL A 233 -12.16 -14.83 -21.97
C VAL A 233 -11.01 -15.00 -20.98
N MET A 234 -10.76 -14.00 -20.12
CA MET A 234 -9.73 -14.08 -19.09
C MET A 234 -9.97 -15.24 -18.11
N ALA A 235 -11.22 -15.46 -17.71
CA ALA A 235 -11.61 -16.58 -16.84
C ALA A 235 -11.24 -17.95 -17.43
N LYS A 236 -11.50 -18.15 -18.73
CA LYS A 236 -11.10 -19.37 -19.47
C LYS A 236 -9.58 -19.53 -19.52
N LEU A 237 -8.83 -18.45 -19.72
CA LEU A 237 -7.36 -18.49 -19.75
C LEU A 237 -6.78 -18.86 -18.37
N ILE A 238 -7.27 -18.26 -17.29
CA ILE A 238 -6.87 -18.60 -15.91
C ILE A 238 -7.15 -20.07 -15.60
N GLN A 239 -8.34 -20.56 -15.99
CA GLN A 239 -8.69 -21.98 -15.83
C GLN A 239 -7.74 -22.89 -16.61
N ALA A 240 -7.40 -22.54 -17.85
CA ALA A 240 -6.48 -23.30 -18.69
C ALA A 240 -5.06 -23.34 -18.11
N CYS A 241 -4.60 -22.26 -17.48
CA CYS A 241 -3.29 -22.19 -16.81
C CYS A 241 -3.23 -22.94 -15.48
N GLY A 242 -4.36 -23.45 -14.95
CA GLY A 242 -4.38 -24.24 -13.71
C GLY A 242 -4.11 -23.41 -12.45
N LEU A 243 -4.44 -22.11 -12.44
CA LEU A 243 -4.09 -21.20 -11.34
C LEU A 243 -5.09 -21.20 -10.16
N ALA A 244 -6.17 -21.96 -10.23
CA ALA A 244 -7.28 -21.91 -9.26
C ALA A 244 -6.82 -22.14 -7.80
N ASP A 245 -5.98 -23.14 -7.54
CA ASP A 245 -5.49 -23.45 -6.19
C ASP A 245 -4.60 -22.35 -5.62
N THR A 246 -3.89 -21.61 -6.47
CA THR A 246 -3.08 -20.47 -6.05
C THR A 246 -3.98 -19.28 -5.74
N LEU A 247 -4.93 -18.97 -6.63
CA LEU A 247 -5.81 -17.80 -6.54
C LEU A 247 -6.95 -17.97 -5.51
N SER A 248 -7.10 -19.15 -4.91
CA SER A 248 -8.05 -19.40 -3.80
C SER A 248 -7.44 -19.14 -2.41
N LYS A 249 -6.12 -18.98 -2.30
CA LYS A 249 -5.46 -18.76 -1.01
C LYS A 249 -5.85 -17.42 -0.41
N THR A 250 -6.13 -17.40 0.89
CA THR A 250 -6.49 -16.16 1.62
C THR A 250 -5.61 -15.89 2.84
N GLN A 251 -5.08 -16.93 3.47
CA GLN A 251 -4.24 -16.82 4.67
C GLN A 251 -3.27 -17.99 4.77
N ASP A 252 -2.20 -17.80 5.54
CA ASP A 252 -1.25 -18.82 5.92
C ASP A 252 -1.60 -19.43 7.29
N ASP A 253 -2.31 -20.55 7.28
CA ASP A 253 -2.73 -21.24 8.49
C ASP A 253 -1.56 -21.70 9.37
N VAL A 254 -0.35 -21.88 8.82
CA VAL A 254 0.82 -22.23 9.64
C VAL A 254 1.20 -21.05 10.52
N TRP A 255 1.28 -19.85 9.95
CA TRP A 255 1.54 -18.62 10.70
C TRP A 255 0.47 -18.37 11.76
N GLU A 256 -0.81 -18.47 11.39
CA GLU A 256 -1.92 -18.26 12.31
C GLU A 256 -1.81 -19.19 13.53
N ASN A 257 -1.54 -20.48 13.31
CA ASN A 257 -1.38 -21.43 14.42
C ASN A 257 -0.13 -21.14 15.28
N LEU A 258 0.98 -20.72 14.67
CA LEU A 258 2.20 -20.37 15.42
C LEU A 258 1.99 -19.16 16.34
N VAL A 259 1.29 -18.12 15.87
CA VAL A 259 0.94 -16.94 16.66
C VAL A 259 -0.01 -17.34 17.79
N LEU A 260 -1.05 -18.10 17.44
CA LEU A 260 -2.06 -18.58 18.38
C LEU A 260 -1.46 -19.44 19.51
N ASP A 261 -0.53 -20.35 19.19
CA ASP A 261 0.14 -21.22 20.17
C ASP A 261 1.24 -20.49 20.96
N GLY A 262 1.52 -19.21 20.65
CA GLY A 262 2.60 -18.43 21.26
C GLY A 262 4.00 -18.95 20.93
N ALA A 263 4.13 -19.69 19.83
CA ALA A 263 5.38 -20.28 19.36
C ALA A 263 6.31 -19.24 18.73
N VAL A 264 5.75 -18.19 18.12
CA VAL A 264 6.46 -16.98 17.70
C VAL A 264 6.22 -15.86 18.70
N LYS A 265 7.23 -15.02 18.91
CA LYS A 265 7.20 -13.95 19.91
C LYS A 265 7.72 -12.65 19.32
N ASP A 266 7.29 -11.55 19.90
CA ASP A 266 7.85 -10.23 19.65
C ASP A 266 9.37 -10.25 19.74
N LEU A 267 10.01 -9.52 18.83
CA LEU A 267 11.45 -9.32 18.89
C LEU A 267 11.80 -8.50 20.14
N PRO A 268 13.05 -8.62 20.65
CA PRO A 268 13.53 -7.78 21.73
C PRO A 268 13.34 -6.30 21.43
N LYS A 269 13.25 -5.48 22.48
CA LYS A 269 13.20 -4.02 22.32
C LYS A 269 14.43 -3.56 21.53
N HIS A 270 14.19 -2.81 20.46
CA HIS A 270 15.25 -2.25 19.64
C HIS A 270 16.04 -1.19 20.44
N PRO A 271 17.35 -0.98 20.20
CA PRO A 271 18.17 0.01 20.92
C PRO A 271 17.68 1.47 20.84
N THR A 272 16.78 1.78 19.90
CA THR A 272 16.09 3.08 19.82
C THR A 272 14.78 3.10 20.60
N GLU A 273 14.61 2.16 21.54
CA GLU A 273 13.46 1.98 22.43
C GLU A 273 12.15 1.57 21.74
N GLN A 274 12.23 1.07 20.51
CA GLN A 274 11.08 0.61 19.72
C GLN A 274 10.72 -0.87 20.03
N ILE A 275 9.44 -1.20 20.08
CA ILE A 275 8.96 -2.58 20.35
C ILE A 275 8.79 -3.33 19.04
N GLY A 276 9.44 -4.49 18.88
CA GLY A 276 9.37 -5.30 17.67
C GLY A 276 8.16 -6.24 17.65
N SER A 277 6.95 -5.68 17.60
CA SER A 277 5.72 -6.50 17.57
C SER A 277 5.68 -7.40 16.34
N ILE A 278 5.33 -8.67 16.49
CA ILE A 278 5.13 -9.54 15.33
C ILE A 278 3.83 -9.17 14.57
N PRO A 279 3.75 -9.38 13.25
CA PRO A 279 2.49 -9.33 12.53
C PRO A 279 1.49 -10.35 13.09
N LEU A 280 0.23 -9.97 13.30
CA LEU A 280 -0.77 -10.92 13.83
C LEU A 280 -1.20 -11.95 12.78
N HIS A 281 -1.20 -11.55 11.51
CA HIS A 281 -1.68 -12.37 10.41
C HIS A 281 -0.65 -12.45 9.28
N ARG A 282 -0.81 -13.46 8.43
CA ARG A 282 -0.11 -13.56 7.15
C ARG A 282 -1.11 -13.92 6.06
N LEU A 283 -1.67 -12.87 5.46
CA LEU A 283 -2.71 -12.95 4.43
C LEU A 283 -2.11 -13.09 3.03
N TYR A 284 -2.86 -13.76 2.16
CA TYR A 284 -2.61 -13.81 0.72
C TYR A 284 -3.62 -12.92 0.00
N GLY A 285 -3.12 -12.12 -0.93
CA GLY A 285 -3.91 -11.24 -1.79
C GLY A 285 -3.40 -11.28 -3.22
N PHE A 286 -4.22 -10.84 -4.16
CA PHE A 286 -3.91 -10.82 -5.59
C PHE A 286 -4.48 -9.57 -6.25
N THR A 287 -3.82 -9.09 -7.29
CA THR A 287 -4.38 -8.10 -8.19
C THR A 287 -4.31 -8.64 -9.61
N ILE A 288 -5.40 -8.54 -10.36
CA ILE A 288 -5.39 -8.82 -11.80
C ILE A 288 -5.77 -7.58 -12.59
N PHE A 289 -4.98 -7.32 -13.61
CA PHE A 289 -5.30 -6.37 -14.66
C PHE A 289 -5.88 -7.18 -15.82
N ALA A 290 -7.16 -7.04 -16.14
CA ALA A 290 -7.84 -7.94 -17.06
C ALA A 290 -8.48 -7.19 -18.23
N GLU A 291 -8.31 -7.71 -19.44
CA GLU A 291 -9.03 -7.23 -20.61
C GLU A 291 -10.52 -7.60 -20.52
N PRO A 292 -11.44 -6.63 -20.63
CA PRO A 292 -12.85 -6.91 -20.74
C PRO A 292 -13.17 -7.75 -21.99
N ASP A 293 -14.22 -8.55 -21.93
CA ASP A 293 -14.69 -9.36 -23.05
C ASP A 293 -14.89 -8.52 -24.34
N ALA A 294 -15.40 -7.29 -24.21
CA ALA A 294 -15.62 -6.39 -25.35
C ALA A 294 -14.32 -6.01 -26.08
N LEU A 295 -13.20 -5.91 -25.36
CA LEU A 295 -11.89 -5.66 -25.97
C LEU A 295 -11.45 -6.87 -26.81
N TRP A 296 -11.64 -8.08 -26.29
CA TRP A 296 -11.35 -9.30 -27.05
C TRP A 296 -12.25 -9.49 -28.27
N GLU A 297 -13.53 -9.11 -28.19
CA GLU A 297 -14.43 -9.13 -29.35
C GLU A 297 -13.90 -8.24 -30.48
N SER A 298 -13.37 -7.06 -30.13
CA SER A 298 -12.77 -6.13 -31.09
C SER A 298 -11.46 -6.65 -31.68
N GLU A 299 -10.56 -7.17 -30.85
CA GLU A 299 -9.24 -7.64 -31.31
C GLU A 299 -9.30 -8.94 -32.13
N ILE A 300 -10.21 -9.85 -31.78
CA ILE A 300 -10.33 -11.18 -32.42
C ILE A 300 -11.38 -11.20 -33.53
N GLY A 301 -12.39 -10.32 -33.47
CA GLY A 301 -13.50 -10.30 -34.42
C GLY A 301 -14.49 -11.46 -34.25
N LYS A 302 -14.59 -12.01 -33.04
CA LYS A 302 -15.52 -13.09 -32.66
C LYS A 302 -16.34 -12.69 -31.43
N PRO A 303 -17.57 -13.20 -31.27
CA PRO A 303 -18.31 -13.05 -30.01
C PRO A 303 -17.53 -13.61 -28.82
N TYR A 304 -17.54 -12.90 -27.68
CA TYR A 304 -16.70 -13.21 -26.51
C TYR A 304 -16.81 -14.67 -26.04
N ASP A 305 -18.02 -15.22 -26.13
CA ASP A 305 -18.35 -16.53 -25.63
C ASP A 305 -17.85 -17.67 -26.55
N GLN A 306 -17.51 -17.34 -27.80
CA GLN A 306 -16.92 -18.21 -28.82
C GLN A 306 -15.39 -18.08 -28.93
N ILE A 307 -14.77 -17.09 -28.29
CA ILE A 307 -13.31 -16.97 -28.24
C ILE A 307 -12.72 -18.11 -27.41
N SER A 308 -11.75 -18.81 -28.01
CA SER A 308 -11.04 -19.94 -27.43
C SER A 308 -9.62 -19.56 -26.99
N VAL A 309 -8.98 -20.40 -26.16
CA VAL A 309 -7.57 -20.22 -25.76
C VAL A 309 -6.64 -20.21 -26.98
N GLU A 310 -6.95 -21.01 -28.01
CA GLU A 310 -6.16 -21.04 -29.25
C GLU A 310 -6.27 -19.74 -30.06
N ASP A 311 -7.42 -19.05 -29.99
CA ASP A 311 -7.58 -17.75 -30.65
C ASP A 311 -6.67 -16.70 -30.01
N ILE A 312 -6.60 -16.68 -28.67
CA ILE A 312 -5.70 -15.80 -27.93
C ILE A 312 -4.24 -16.15 -28.19
N LYS A 313 -3.90 -17.44 -28.20
CA LYS A 313 -2.56 -17.92 -28.54
C LYS A 313 -2.13 -17.46 -29.94
N ALA A 314 -3.00 -17.62 -30.93
CA ALA A 314 -2.75 -17.17 -32.30
C ALA A 314 -2.60 -15.65 -32.38
N TYR A 315 -3.42 -14.89 -31.66
CA TYR A 315 -3.29 -13.44 -31.53
C TYR A 315 -1.90 -13.05 -30.99
N LEU A 316 -1.47 -13.62 -29.87
CA LEU A 316 -0.17 -13.32 -29.25
C LEU A 316 1.00 -13.64 -30.17
N ILE A 317 0.96 -14.79 -30.86
CA ILE A 317 1.96 -15.17 -31.85
C ILE A 317 2.00 -14.16 -33.01
N SER A 318 0.83 -13.76 -33.52
CA SER A 318 0.74 -12.79 -34.62
C SER A 318 1.32 -11.42 -34.25
N LYS A 319 1.28 -11.07 -32.97
CA LYS A 319 1.80 -9.82 -32.40
C LYS A 319 3.27 -9.89 -31.97
N GLY A 320 3.91 -11.05 -32.10
CA GLY A 320 5.29 -11.26 -31.66
C GLY A 320 5.47 -11.14 -30.14
N ALA A 321 4.41 -11.29 -29.36
CA ALA A 321 4.47 -11.22 -27.91
C ALA A 321 5.18 -12.47 -27.35
N TYR A 322 6.04 -12.27 -26.34
CA TYR A 322 6.77 -13.36 -25.67
C TYR A 322 7.61 -14.23 -26.65
N PRO A 323 8.61 -13.67 -27.33
CA PRO A 323 9.32 -14.35 -28.43
C PRO A 323 10.00 -15.67 -28.03
N ASP A 324 10.41 -15.81 -26.75
CA ASP A 324 11.07 -17.00 -26.23
C ASP A 324 10.09 -18.04 -25.63
N ALA A 325 8.78 -17.78 -25.67
CA ALA A 325 7.79 -18.66 -25.10
C ALA A 325 7.49 -19.87 -26.01
N THR A 326 7.27 -21.02 -25.39
CA THR A 326 6.80 -22.23 -26.06
C THR A 326 5.34 -22.10 -26.49
N GLN A 327 5.01 -22.73 -27.62
CA GLN A 327 3.67 -22.68 -28.23
C GLN A 327 2.94 -24.04 -28.10
N GLY A 328 3.26 -24.81 -27.05
CA GLY A 328 2.59 -26.09 -26.77
C GLY A 328 1.14 -25.93 -26.32
N ASN A 329 0.47 -27.06 -26.06
CA ASN A 329 -0.92 -27.08 -25.56
C ASN A 329 -0.99 -27.38 -24.06
N ASP A 330 0.15 -27.57 -23.41
CA ASP A 330 0.25 -27.56 -21.96
C ASP A 330 0.36 -26.11 -21.47
N TYR A 331 -0.79 -25.56 -21.09
CA TYR A 331 -0.93 -24.18 -20.61
C TYR A 331 -0.52 -24.00 -19.13
N THR A 332 -0.29 -25.10 -18.41
CA THR A 332 0.21 -25.05 -17.03
C THR A 332 1.72 -24.83 -16.96
N ASN A 333 2.43 -25.09 -18.07
CA ASN A 333 3.85 -24.84 -18.18
C ASN A 333 4.16 -23.35 -18.18
N GLU A 334 4.99 -22.89 -17.25
CA GLU A 334 5.45 -21.50 -17.10
C GLU A 334 6.18 -20.94 -18.33
N ASN A 335 6.72 -21.82 -19.18
CA ASN A 335 7.33 -21.43 -20.45
C ASN A 335 6.31 -21.32 -21.60
N ASN A 336 5.03 -21.62 -21.39
CA ASN A 336 3.99 -21.50 -22.42
C ASN A 336 3.58 -20.04 -22.62
N ILE A 337 3.35 -19.63 -23.88
CA ILE A 337 2.92 -18.27 -24.22
C ILE A 337 1.62 -17.85 -23.51
N ILE A 338 0.65 -18.76 -23.34
CA ILE A 338 -0.59 -18.46 -22.62
C ILE A 338 -0.35 -18.31 -21.12
N ASN A 339 0.49 -19.16 -20.54
CA ASN A 339 0.84 -19.03 -19.12
C ASN A 339 1.54 -17.70 -18.86
N GLN A 340 2.55 -17.39 -19.67
CA GLN A 340 3.31 -16.16 -19.60
C GLN A 340 2.45 -14.90 -19.83
N PHE A 341 1.46 -14.99 -20.71
CA PHE A 341 0.46 -13.94 -20.87
C PHE A 341 -0.35 -13.78 -19.59
N VAL A 342 -1.06 -14.82 -19.14
CA VAL A 342 -1.94 -14.76 -17.97
C VAL A 342 -1.19 -14.32 -16.71
N THR A 343 -0.01 -14.89 -16.42
CA THR A 343 0.69 -14.57 -15.17
C THR A 343 1.31 -13.19 -15.17
N TYR A 344 1.57 -12.58 -16.34
CA TYR A 344 1.97 -11.17 -16.45
C TYR A 344 0.86 -10.19 -16.03
N HIS A 345 -0.39 -10.66 -16.00
CA HIS A 345 -1.55 -9.86 -15.58
C HIS A 345 -1.79 -9.94 -14.07
N VAL A 346 -1.10 -10.83 -13.35
CA VAL A 346 -1.37 -11.12 -11.94
C VAL A 346 -0.20 -10.73 -11.04
N LEU A 347 -0.51 -9.93 -10.02
CA LEU A 347 0.37 -9.57 -8.92
C LEU A 347 0.02 -10.38 -7.65
N PRO A 348 1.02 -10.79 -6.84
CA PRO A 348 0.81 -11.55 -5.60
C PRO A 348 0.44 -10.68 -4.38
N GLU A 349 0.03 -9.44 -4.61
CA GLU A 349 -0.49 -8.52 -3.60
C GLU A 349 -1.86 -7.97 -4.01
N LYS A 350 -2.76 -7.79 -3.03
CA LYS A 350 -4.06 -7.15 -3.24
C LYS A 350 -3.89 -5.63 -3.15
N LEU A 351 -3.52 -5.02 -4.26
CA LEU A 351 -3.47 -3.56 -4.42
C LEU A 351 -4.88 -3.03 -4.58
N LYS A 352 -5.37 -2.29 -3.57
CA LYS A 352 -6.56 -1.45 -3.69
C LYS A 352 -6.23 -0.18 -4.47
N PRO A 353 -7.23 0.59 -4.96
CA PRO A 353 -6.99 1.76 -5.81
C PRO A 353 -5.92 2.73 -5.26
N GLY A 354 -6.03 3.15 -4.00
CA GLY A 354 -5.06 4.04 -3.35
C GLY A 354 -3.71 3.41 -2.98
N SER A 355 -3.51 2.13 -3.31
CA SER A 355 -2.25 1.40 -3.12
C SER A 355 -1.59 1.01 -4.43
N LEU A 356 -2.23 1.26 -5.58
CA LEU A 356 -1.62 1.02 -6.90
C LEU A 356 -0.40 1.92 -7.12
N VAL A 357 -0.48 3.17 -6.65
CA VAL A 357 0.61 4.14 -6.63
C VAL A 357 0.58 4.87 -5.28
N ILE A 358 1.73 4.98 -4.61
CA ILE A 358 1.85 5.59 -3.28
C ILE A 358 2.57 6.93 -3.41
N HIS A 359 1.79 8.01 -3.43
CA HIS A 359 2.27 9.38 -3.28
C HIS A 359 2.55 9.67 -1.79
N HIS A 360 3.75 10.12 -1.43
CA HIS A 360 4.15 10.30 -0.03
C HIS A 360 5.00 11.54 0.25
N ASN A 361 6.25 11.57 -0.23
CA ASN A 361 7.22 12.65 0.00
C ASN A 361 8.02 13.02 -1.26
N GLU A 362 7.49 12.72 -2.44
CA GLU A 362 8.07 13.17 -3.70
C GLU A 362 8.09 14.70 -3.81
N ASN A 363 8.97 15.24 -4.66
CA ASN A 363 9.23 16.66 -4.77
C ASN A 363 7.94 17.44 -5.08
N GLY A 364 7.53 18.36 -4.22
CA GLY A 364 6.30 19.13 -4.33
C GLY A 364 5.06 18.48 -3.73
N TYR A 365 5.15 17.27 -3.17
CA TYR A 365 4.03 16.57 -2.54
C TYR A 365 4.33 16.22 -1.08
N TRP A 366 3.29 16.26 -0.25
CA TRP A 366 3.34 15.86 1.14
C TRP A 366 2.05 15.18 1.54
N TRP A 367 2.14 13.92 2.00
CA TRP A 367 0.98 13.09 2.31
C TRP A 367 0.00 13.69 3.35
N LYS A 368 0.45 14.60 4.23
CA LYS A 368 -0.44 15.27 5.19
C LYS A 368 -1.21 16.45 4.60
N THR A 369 -0.84 16.91 3.43
CA THR A 369 -1.49 18.03 2.71
C THR A 369 -1.76 17.61 1.26
N PRO A 370 -2.57 16.54 1.03
CA PRO A 370 -2.82 16.00 -0.29
C PRO A 370 -3.58 16.97 -1.22
N GLU A 371 -4.22 18.00 -0.67
CA GLU A 371 -4.92 19.04 -1.42
C GLU A 371 -4.01 19.85 -2.37
N THR A 372 -2.69 19.72 -2.25
CA THR A 372 -1.74 20.33 -3.20
C THR A 372 -1.77 19.66 -4.58
N GLY A 373 -2.42 18.50 -4.71
CA GLY A 373 -2.44 17.70 -5.94
C GLY A 373 -1.12 16.99 -6.21
N PHE A 374 -1.10 16.14 -7.23
CA PHE A 374 0.12 15.43 -7.64
C PHE A 374 1.15 16.40 -8.19
N SER A 375 2.41 16.23 -7.76
CA SER A 375 3.52 17.07 -8.18
C SER A 375 4.29 16.42 -9.34
N ILE A 376 5.25 15.56 -9.04
CA ILE A 376 6.04 14.84 -10.04
C ILE A 376 5.46 13.44 -10.26
N PRO A 377 5.79 12.78 -11.40
CA PRO A 377 5.38 11.41 -11.63
C PRO A 377 5.85 10.45 -10.54
N VAL A 378 4.96 9.55 -10.14
CA VAL A 378 5.25 8.45 -9.21
C VAL A 378 5.09 7.13 -9.94
N PHE A 379 6.03 6.22 -9.67
CA PHE A 379 6.06 4.91 -10.29
C PHE A 379 6.45 3.84 -9.27
N GLU A 380 5.86 2.66 -9.44
CA GLU A 380 6.14 1.46 -8.67
C GLU A 380 6.44 0.32 -9.64
N TYR A 381 7.38 -0.55 -9.27
CA TYR A 381 7.74 -1.73 -10.07
C TYR A 381 7.43 -2.99 -9.30
N PHE A 382 6.48 -3.76 -9.80
CA PHE A 382 6.06 -5.03 -9.21
C PHE A 382 6.60 -6.22 -10.00
N THR A 383 6.84 -7.33 -9.28
CA THR A 383 7.17 -8.60 -9.92
C THR A 383 5.89 -9.42 -10.12
N THR A 384 5.55 -9.66 -11.37
CA THR A 384 4.40 -10.48 -11.77
C THR A 384 4.59 -11.97 -11.46
N MET A 385 3.48 -12.72 -11.38
CA MET A 385 3.49 -14.17 -11.14
C MET A 385 4.05 -14.97 -12.33
N GLY A 386 4.27 -16.28 -12.12
CA GLY A 386 4.79 -17.20 -13.14
C GLY A 386 6.20 -16.81 -13.55
N LYS A 387 6.46 -16.75 -14.87
CA LYS A 387 7.76 -16.28 -15.39
C LYS A 387 7.96 -14.83 -14.97
N ARG A 388 8.86 -14.64 -14.01
CA ARG A 388 9.06 -13.38 -13.29
C ARG A 388 9.38 -12.23 -14.25
N ARG A 389 8.56 -11.20 -14.26
CA ARG A 389 8.76 -9.96 -15.04
C ARG A 389 8.41 -8.74 -14.23
N LEU A 390 9.01 -7.62 -14.61
CA LEU A 390 8.63 -6.31 -14.08
C LEU A 390 7.38 -5.78 -14.79
N LEU A 391 6.46 -5.27 -13.98
CA LEU A 391 5.32 -4.45 -14.39
C LEU A 391 5.47 -3.08 -13.72
N LYS A 392 5.45 -2.01 -14.51
CA LYS A 392 5.47 -0.64 -14.00
C LYS A 392 4.04 -0.17 -13.80
N ILE A 393 3.70 0.34 -12.63
CA ILE A 393 2.48 1.11 -12.39
C ILE A 393 2.91 2.57 -12.23
N TYR A 394 2.18 3.49 -12.86
CA TYR A 394 2.60 4.87 -13.01
C TYR A 394 1.40 5.82 -12.88
N GLN A 395 1.60 6.94 -12.19
CA GLN A 395 0.67 8.05 -12.10
C GLN A 395 1.42 9.39 -12.09
N SER A 396 0.88 10.39 -12.75
CA SER A 396 1.38 11.76 -12.76
C SER A 396 0.21 12.73 -12.78
N ARG A 397 0.49 14.02 -12.57
CA ARG A 397 -0.52 15.07 -12.78
C ARG A 397 -1.03 15.04 -14.22
N GLU A 398 -0.13 14.93 -15.20
CA GLU A 398 -0.50 14.93 -16.61
C GLU A 398 -1.32 13.68 -17.01
N SER A 399 -1.02 12.52 -16.43
CA SER A 399 -1.81 11.30 -16.71
C SER A 399 -3.19 11.36 -16.07
N GLN A 400 -3.35 12.05 -14.94
CA GLN A 400 -4.65 12.35 -14.33
C GLN A 400 -5.45 13.35 -15.17
N GLU A 401 -4.82 14.40 -15.70
CA GLU A 401 -5.46 15.37 -16.60
C GLU A 401 -5.92 14.71 -17.93
N GLU A 402 -5.19 13.69 -18.40
CA GLU A 402 -5.58 12.86 -19.56
C GLU A 402 -6.84 12.01 -19.26
N ASP A 403 -7.11 11.72 -17.99
CA ASP A 403 -8.28 10.97 -17.54
C ASP A 403 -9.50 11.87 -17.33
N THR A 404 -10.12 12.28 -18.44
CA THR A 404 -11.33 13.14 -18.40
C THR A 404 -12.55 12.49 -17.76
N GLU A 405 -12.50 11.18 -17.48
CA GLU A 405 -13.61 10.42 -16.90
C GLU A 405 -13.57 10.41 -15.36
N ARG A 406 -12.43 10.75 -14.73
CA ARG A 406 -12.26 10.67 -13.28
C ARG A 406 -11.31 11.72 -12.73
N ASP A 407 -11.85 12.65 -11.95
CA ASP A 407 -11.11 13.76 -11.30
C ASP A 407 -10.77 13.46 -9.82
N ASP A 408 -10.53 12.18 -9.49
CA ASP A 408 -10.15 11.77 -8.12
C ASP A 408 -8.73 11.21 -8.06
N ALA A 409 -8.24 10.94 -6.84
CA ALA A 409 -6.88 10.51 -6.58
C ALA A 409 -6.49 9.16 -7.23
N ASN A 410 -7.43 8.39 -7.77
CA ASN A 410 -7.11 7.20 -8.57
C ASN A 410 -7.44 7.36 -10.06
N GLY A 411 -7.64 8.58 -10.55
CA GLY A 411 -7.65 8.89 -11.98
C GLY A 411 -6.24 8.82 -12.59
N GLY A 412 -6.14 8.44 -13.86
CA GLY A 412 -4.90 8.53 -14.62
C GLY A 412 -3.80 7.54 -14.23
N ILE A 413 -4.15 6.34 -13.75
CA ILE A 413 -3.18 5.28 -13.44
C ILE A 413 -2.96 4.41 -14.69
N PHE A 414 -1.69 4.22 -15.05
CA PHE A 414 -1.29 3.46 -16.24
C PHE A 414 -0.30 2.35 -15.87
N LEU A 415 -0.41 1.23 -16.59
CA LEU A 415 0.61 0.19 -16.63
C LEU A 415 1.61 0.47 -17.74
N ASN A 416 2.91 0.27 -17.50
CA ASN A 416 3.97 0.39 -18.51
C ASN A 416 3.94 1.71 -19.31
N ARG A 417 3.69 2.84 -18.63
CA ARG A 417 3.81 4.19 -19.24
C ARG A 417 5.26 4.66 -19.22
N PHE A 418 5.74 5.16 -20.37
CA PHE A 418 7.12 5.58 -20.61
C PHE A 418 7.18 6.96 -21.30
N PRO A 419 6.75 8.03 -20.61
CA PRO A 419 6.76 9.37 -21.16
C PRO A 419 8.18 9.95 -21.17
N ILE A 420 8.42 10.96 -22.01
CA ILE A 420 9.64 11.78 -21.89
C ILE A 420 9.43 12.72 -20.70
N LEU A 421 10.32 12.65 -19.71
CA LEU A 421 10.28 13.48 -18.51
C LEU A 421 11.22 14.68 -18.63
N ARG A 422 10.78 15.84 -18.14
CA ARG A 422 11.55 17.09 -18.11
C ARG A 422 12.59 17.06 -16.98
N ASN A 423 13.59 16.20 -17.12
CA ASN A 423 14.59 15.89 -16.09
C ASN A 423 15.77 16.89 -16.02
N GLY A 424 15.79 17.90 -16.90
CA GLY A 424 16.83 18.91 -17.00
C GLY A 424 18.10 18.47 -17.72
N ARG A 425 18.11 17.31 -18.39
CA ARG A 425 19.30 16.65 -18.94
C ARG A 425 19.05 16.07 -20.35
N GLY A 426 20.10 15.98 -21.18
CA GLY A 426 20.07 15.31 -22.51
C GLY A 426 19.51 16.11 -23.68
N ASP A 427 19.26 15.45 -24.82
CA ASP A 427 18.75 16.05 -26.08
C ASP A 427 17.30 16.56 -25.96
N PHE A 428 16.64 16.27 -24.85
CA PHE A 428 15.24 16.60 -24.59
C PHE A 428 15.05 17.91 -23.84
N ILE A 429 16.09 18.77 -23.81
CA ILE A 429 15.93 20.14 -23.36
C ILE A 429 14.94 20.86 -24.27
N ASP A 430 13.74 21.09 -23.77
CA ASP A 430 12.85 22.07 -24.39
C ASP A 430 13.43 23.46 -24.14
N GLU A 431 14.31 23.91 -25.04
CA GLU A 431 14.94 25.24 -24.97
C GLU A 431 13.91 26.38 -24.99
N SER A 432 12.66 26.10 -25.37
CA SER A 432 11.56 27.06 -25.35
C SER A 432 10.82 27.11 -24.00
N ASN A 433 11.05 26.14 -23.10
CA ASN A 433 10.46 26.08 -21.78
C ASN A 433 11.52 26.40 -20.68
N PRO A 434 11.40 27.54 -19.98
CA PRO A 434 12.30 27.92 -18.89
C PRO A 434 12.32 26.92 -17.70
N GLN A 435 11.39 25.96 -17.66
CA GLN A 435 11.17 25.00 -16.58
C GLN A 435 11.48 23.56 -16.99
N ASN A 436 12.47 23.34 -17.87
CA ASN A 436 12.86 22.01 -18.36
C ASN A 436 13.45 21.03 -17.29
N ASN A 437 13.37 21.37 -16.00
CA ASN A 437 13.92 20.57 -14.89
C ASN A 437 12.93 20.50 -13.71
N ASP A 438 11.67 20.23 -14.01
CA ASP A 438 10.57 20.06 -13.05
C ASP A 438 10.04 18.61 -12.98
N TYR A 439 10.62 17.69 -13.78
CA TYR A 439 10.31 16.26 -13.85
C TYR A 439 8.89 15.88 -14.28
N HIS A 440 8.11 16.83 -14.77
CA HIS A 440 6.80 16.56 -15.34
C HIS A 440 6.89 15.87 -16.69
N GLU A 441 5.79 15.23 -17.11
CA GLU A 441 5.70 14.71 -18.47
C GLU A 441 5.82 15.86 -19.49
N SER A 442 6.52 15.59 -20.60
CA SER A 442 6.62 16.56 -21.69
C SER A 442 5.42 16.47 -22.65
N GLY A 443 4.45 15.58 -22.41
CA GLY A 443 3.40 15.22 -23.37
C GLY A 443 3.91 14.50 -24.63
N ARG A 444 5.18 14.05 -24.64
CA ARG A 444 5.79 13.31 -25.75
C ARG A 444 6.24 11.95 -25.28
N PHE A 445 6.25 11.00 -26.21
CA PHE A 445 6.75 9.65 -26.00
C PHE A 445 7.89 9.40 -26.97
N ARG A 446 8.88 8.61 -26.56
CA ARG A 446 9.96 8.20 -27.47
C ARG A 446 9.34 7.36 -28.58
N GLU A 447 9.73 7.60 -29.83
CA GLU A 447 9.37 6.69 -30.93
C GLU A 447 9.91 5.30 -30.62
N ALA A 448 9.12 4.26 -30.86
CA ALA A 448 9.60 2.88 -30.78
C ALA A 448 10.72 2.74 -31.82
N GLY A 449 11.95 2.49 -31.35
CA GLY A 449 13.12 2.36 -32.22
C GLY A 449 12.87 1.30 -33.31
N SER A 450 13.25 1.65 -34.55
CA SER A 450 13.02 0.96 -35.83
C SER A 450 12.72 -0.56 -35.82
N ALA A 451 11.74 -0.93 -36.67
CA ALA A 451 11.31 -2.25 -37.16
C ALA A 451 10.15 -2.99 -36.42
N PHE A 452 9.79 -2.61 -35.19
CA PHE A 452 8.70 -3.24 -34.42
C PHE A 452 7.53 -2.29 -34.09
N ALA A 453 7.13 -1.44 -35.06
CA ALA A 453 5.98 -0.55 -34.96
C ALA A 453 4.61 -1.28 -34.97
N MET A 454 4.47 -2.38 -34.23
CA MET A 454 3.22 -3.15 -34.15
C MET A 454 2.27 -2.61 -33.06
N TYR A 455 2.82 -1.91 -32.06
CA TYR A 455 2.08 -1.15 -31.04
C TYR A 455 2.67 0.27 -30.89
N PRO A 456 2.26 1.23 -31.73
CA PRO A 456 2.77 2.60 -31.67
C PRO A 456 2.51 3.28 -30.31
N ASP A 457 1.52 2.78 -29.56
CA ASP A 457 1.04 3.37 -28.31
C ASP A 457 1.55 2.65 -27.05
N GLU A 458 2.47 1.69 -27.16
CA GLU A 458 3.01 0.97 -25.98
C GLU A 458 3.67 1.92 -24.98
N ASN A 459 4.30 2.99 -25.46
CA ASN A 459 4.95 3.98 -24.58
C ASN A 459 3.93 4.88 -23.85
N ILE A 460 2.69 4.99 -24.36
CA ILE A 460 1.57 5.68 -23.68
C ILE A 460 1.17 4.93 -22.40
N GLY A 461 1.48 3.63 -22.32
CA GLY A 461 1.06 2.74 -21.24
C GLY A 461 -0.40 2.32 -21.37
N ASN A 462 -0.85 1.33 -20.61
CA ASN A 462 -2.21 0.82 -20.62
C ASN A 462 -3.00 1.39 -19.43
N LYS A 463 -4.04 2.18 -19.71
CA LYS A 463 -4.85 2.82 -18.67
C LYS A 463 -5.68 1.78 -17.91
N ILE A 464 -5.68 1.89 -16.59
CA ILE A 464 -6.59 1.15 -15.72
C ILE A 464 -7.95 1.86 -15.71
N ARG A 465 -9.03 1.10 -15.92
CA ARG A 465 -10.39 1.62 -15.82
C ARG A 465 -10.96 1.42 -14.43
N PHE A 466 -11.64 2.45 -13.93
CA PHE A 466 -12.45 2.40 -12.72
C PHE A 466 -13.92 2.61 -13.12
N GLU A 467 -14.55 1.60 -13.74
CA GLU A 467 -15.94 1.72 -14.20
C GLU A 467 -16.94 1.77 -13.02
N ALA A 468 -17.79 2.79 -12.96
CA ALA A 468 -18.61 3.09 -11.78
C ALA A 468 -19.67 2.03 -11.43
N GLU A 469 -20.15 1.23 -12.38
CA GLU A 469 -21.25 0.28 -12.15
C GLU A 469 -20.80 -1.06 -11.53
N ASP A 470 -19.56 -1.53 -11.82
CA ASP A 470 -19.04 -2.82 -11.32
C ASP A 470 -17.76 -2.70 -10.46
N ALA A 471 -17.08 -1.54 -10.44
CA ALA A 471 -15.79 -1.40 -9.75
C ALA A 471 -15.86 -1.70 -8.25
N ALA A 472 -16.96 -1.33 -7.58
CA ALA A 472 -17.12 -1.57 -6.14
C ALA A 472 -17.11 -3.06 -5.80
N ASP A 473 -17.67 -3.92 -6.65
CA ASP A 473 -17.72 -5.36 -6.43
C ASP A 473 -16.34 -6.01 -6.68
N TYR A 474 -15.63 -5.55 -7.71
CA TYR A 474 -14.29 -6.03 -8.05
C TYR A 474 -13.23 -5.70 -7.02
N GLN A 475 -13.39 -4.64 -6.22
CA GLN A 475 -12.48 -4.31 -5.13
C GLN A 475 -12.83 -5.00 -3.79
N GLN A 476 -14.04 -5.57 -3.68
CA GLN A 476 -14.54 -6.20 -2.46
C GLN A 476 -14.35 -7.73 -2.39
N ILE A 477 -13.79 -8.33 -3.45
CA ILE A 477 -13.43 -9.75 -3.47
C ILE A 477 -12.43 -10.05 -2.33
N LYS A 478 -12.61 -11.18 -1.63
CA LYS A 478 -11.93 -11.44 -0.35
C LYS A 478 -10.41 -11.26 -0.44
N ASN A 479 -9.79 -11.90 -1.43
CA ASN A 479 -8.34 -11.92 -1.64
C ASN A 479 -7.91 -11.24 -2.94
N CYS A 480 -8.78 -10.46 -3.59
CA CYS A 480 -8.46 -9.93 -4.91
C CYS A 480 -9.02 -8.53 -5.21
N CYS A 481 -8.31 -7.82 -6.08
CA CYS A 481 -8.76 -6.65 -6.81
C CYS A 481 -8.69 -6.93 -8.33
N ILE A 482 -9.77 -6.67 -9.07
CA ILE A 482 -9.81 -6.79 -10.54
C ILE A 482 -9.83 -5.38 -11.14
N TYR A 483 -8.94 -5.13 -12.10
CA TYR A 483 -8.79 -3.86 -12.80
C TYR A 483 -8.99 -4.06 -14.31
N PRO A 484 -10.10 -3.59 -14.88
CA PRO A 484 -10.30 -3.62 -16.33
C PRO A 484 -9.26 -2.76 -17.07
N LEU A 485 -8.85 -3.23 -18.24
CA LEU A 485 -7.87 -2.56 -19.11
C LEU A 485 -8.48 -1.99 -20.38
N GLU A 486 -7.88 -0.92 -20.90
CA GLU A 486 -8.26 -0.32 -22.20
C GLU A 486 -7.67 -1.05 -23.41
N ARG A 487 -6.52 -1.67 -23.23
CA ARG A 487 -5.76 -2.36 -24.28
C ARG A 487 -5.28 -3.72 -23.78
N VAL A 488 -4.84 -4.57 -24.69
CA VAL A 488 -4.25 -5.86 -24.33
C VAL A 488 -2.87 -5.62 -23.71
N LEU A 489 -2.65 -6.07 -22.48
CA LEU A 489 -1.36 -5.96 -21.78
C LEU A 489 -0.42 -7.09 -22.25
N VAL A 490 0.66 -6.72 -22.93
CA VAL A 490 1.67 -7.65 -23.44
C VAL A 490 3.08 -7.27 -23.02
N TYR A 491 3.93 -8.27 -22.81
CA TYR A 491 5.36 -8.04 -22.53
C TYR A 491 6.19 -8.26 -23.80
N THR A 492 6.35 -7.20 -24.58
CA THR A 492 7.09 -7.20 -25.84
C THR A 492 8.56 -6.82 -25.65
N GLU A 493 9.36 -6.94 -26.70
CA GLU A 493 10.76 -6.47 -26.69
C GLU A 493 10.83 -4.95 -26.46
N ASN A 494 9.88 -4.17 -26.96
CA ASN A 494 9.85 -2.73 -26.72
C ASN A 494 9.60 -2.40 -25.23
N VAL A 495 8.67 -3.08 -24.55
CA VAL A 495 8.50 -2.94 -23.08
C VAL A 495 9.79 -3.30 -22.33
N GLN A 496 10.47 -4.38 -22.71
CA GLN A 496 11.77 -4.75 -22.11
C GLN A 496 12.83 -3.66 -22.31
N ASN A 497 12.96 -3.15 -23.52
CA ASN A 497 13.90 -2.08 -23.86
C ASN A 497 13.58 -0.79 -23.09
N ARG A 498 12.30 -0.43 -22.95
CA ARG A 498 11.90 0.77 -22.20
C ARG A 498 12.22 0.66 -20.72
N LEU A 499 11.85 -0.45 -20.09
CA LEU A 499 12.20 -0.73 -18.69
C LEU A 499 13.72 -0.74 -18.49
N ALA A 500 14.49 -1.30 -19.43
CA ALA A 500 15.95 -1.34 -19.36
C ALA A 500 16.62 0.04 -19.57
N SER A 501 15.92 0.97 -20.23
CA SER A 501 16.39 2.32 -20.52
C SER A 501 16.08 3.36 -19.43
N GLU A 502 15.44 2.93 -18.32
CA GLU A 502 15.16 3.75 -17.15
C GLU A 502 15.91 3.21 -15.93
N ARG A 503 16.11 4.08 -14.94
CA ARG A 503 16.54 3.65 -13.61
C ARG A 503 15.34 3.04 -12.88
N ILE A 504 15.43 1.76 -12.54
CA ILE A 504 14.37 1.06 -11.80
C ILE A 504 14.66 1.22 -10.30
N ARG A 505 14.02 2.20 -9.66
CA ARG A 505 14.05 2.41 -8.21
C ARG A 505 12.88 1.66 -7.56
N ILE A 506 13.18 0.82 -6.59
CA ILE A 506 12.18 -0.02 -5.90
C ILE A 506 12.31 0.20 -4.40
N ASP A 507 11.22 0.66 -3.80
CA ASP A 507 11.06 0.69 -2.34
C ASP A 507 11.22 -0.72 -1.76
N MET A 508 11.92 -0.88 -0.64
CA MET A 508 12.12 -2.22 -0.07
C MET A 508 10.80 -2.92 0.26
N THR A 509 9.79 -2.18 0.73
CA THR A 509 8.48 -2.76 1.10
C THR A 509 7.67 -3.19 -0.12
N ALA A 510 7.92 -2.62 -1.31
CA ALA A 510 7.29 -3.05 -2.56
C ALA A 510 7.75 -4.45 -3.02
N MET A 511 8.91 -4.93 -2.57
CA MET A 511 9.43 -6.26 -2.93
C MET A 511 8.80 -7.41 -2.13
N PHE A 512 7.97 -7.10 -1.12
CA PHE A 512 7.38 -8.05 -0.20
C PHE A 512 5.85 -7.97 -0.26
N PRO A 513 5.18 -8.90 -0.97
CA PRO A 513 3.71 -8.89 -1.08
C PRO A 513 3.00 -8.91 0.27
N GLU A 514 3.64 -9.51 1.29
CA GLU A 514 3.15 -9.54 2.66
C GLU A 514 2.92 -8.14 3.25
N PHE A 515 3.67 -7.12 2.79
CA PHE A 515 3.56 -5.76 3.33
C PHE A 515 2.25 -5.08 2.96
N ILE A 516 1.82 -5.18 1.69
CA ILE A 516 0.51 -4.68 1.28
C ILE A 516 -0.60 -5.59 1.82
N ASN A 517 -0.45 -6.91 1.69
CA ASN A 517 -1.51 -7.86 2.06
C ASN A 517 -1.88 -7.83 3.55
N ASN A 518 -0.99 -7.35 4.41
CA ASN A 518 -1.18 -7.31 5.87
C ASN A 518 -1.17 -5.88 6.43
N ASP A 519 -1.40 -4.86 5.60
CA ASP A 519 -1.44 -3.46 6.01
C ASP A 519 -0.17 -3.00 6.76
N LEU A 520 1.00 -3.52 6.38
CA LEU A 520 2.29 -3.17 6.99
C LEU A 520 2.98 -2.02 6.23
N ARG A 521 2.69 -1.83 4.94
CA ARG A 521 3.21 -0.70 4.17
C ARG A 521 2.37 0.55 4.45
N HIS A 522 3.00 1.61 4.95
CA HIS A 522 2.36 2.89 5.32
C HIS A 522 1.06 2.77 6.15
N PRO A 523 1.06 2.12 7.32
CA PRO A 523 -0.11 2.09 8.17
C PRO A 523 -0.45 3.51 8.66
N LEU A 524 -1.67 3.95 8.36
CA LEU A 524 -2.15 5.29 8.71
C LEU A 524 -2.75 5.27 10.13
N GLY A 525 -1.92 5.33 11.17
CA GLY A 525 -2.42 5.49 12.54
C GLY A 525 -1.37 5.50 13.64
N ASP A 526 -1.35 6.54 14.46
CA ASP A 526 -0.52 6.58 15.67
C ASP A 526 -1.05 5.56 16.71
N TYR A 527 -0.18 4.70 17.25
CA TYR A 527 -0.54 3.87 18.41
C TYR A 527 -0.52 4.74 19.69
N PRO A 528 -1.60 4.77 20.50
CA PRO A 528 -1.76 5.57 21.72
C PRO A 528 -0.75 5.32 22.82
N ASP A 529 -0.17 4.11 22.86
CA ASP A 529 0.80 3.74 23.88
C ASP A 529 2.21 4.29 23.58
N GLY A 530 2.38 5.00 22.46
CA GLY A 530 3.67 5.52 22.02
C GLY A 530 4.62 4.42 21.54
N SER A 531 4.16 3.17 21.43
CA SER A 531 4.88 2.15 20.67
C SER A 531 4.99 2.66 19.24
N THR A 532 6.22 2.69 18.74
CA THR A 532 6.44 2.94 17.33
C THR A 532 5.73 1.85 16.53
N GLN A 533 5.22 2.19 15.36
CA GLN A 533 4.59 1.27 14.40
C GLN A 533 5.65 0.29 13.83
N THR A 534 6.33 -0.41 14.72
CA THR A 534 7.50 -1.22 14.43
C THR A 534 7.06 -2.66 14.38
N LYS A 535 7.46 -3.31 13.30
CA LYS A 535 7.20 -4.73 13.10
C LYS A 535 8.49 -5.50 13.17
N GLY A 536 8.49 -6.56 13.97
CA GLY A 536 9.59 -7.50 14.09
C GLY A 536 9.28 -8.76 13.30
N PHE A 537 10.24 -9.22 12.51
CA PHE A 537 10.12 -10.45 11.74
C PHE A 537 11.04 -11.52 12.35
N PRO A 538 10.48 -12.55 13.01
CA PRO A 538 11.24 -13.59 13.68
C PRO A 538 11.96 -14.51 12.68
N VAL A 539 13.10 -15.07 13.07
CA VAL A 539 13.87 -16.02 12.24
C VAL A 539 13.24 -17.42 12.24
N GLU A 540 12.42 -17.71 13.24
CA GLU A 540 11.74 -18.98 13.49
C GLU A 540 10.77 -19.36 12.37
N TYR A 541 10.29 -18.38 11.61
CA TYR A 541 9.39 -18.58 10.48
C TYR A 541 9.72 -17.62 9.34
N PRO A 542 9.80 -18.08 8.08
CA PRO A 542 10.05 -17.21 6.93
C PRO A 542 8.78 -16.40 6.57
N TYR A 543 8.42 -15.43 7.41
CA TYR A 543 7.25 -14.58 7.19
C TYR A 543 7.33 -13.82 5.87
N LEU A 544 8.51 -13.28 5.54
CA LEU A 544 8.79 -12.62 4.26
C LEU A 544 9.33 -13.66 3.26
N ALA A 545 8.53 -14.03 2.26
CA ALA A 545 8.86 -15.12 1.34
C ALA A 545 10.17 -14.89 0.55
N ASN A 546 10.55 -13.62 0.34
CA ASN A 546 11.74 -13.25 -0.40
C ASN A 546 12.98 -13.01 0.49
N VAL A 547 12.91 -13.33 1.80
CA VAL A 547 14.03 -13.14 2.75
C VAL A 547 14.30 -14.43 3.53
N GLU A 548 15.55 -14.88 3.50
CA GLU A 548 16.06 -15.92 4.39
C GLU A 548 16.97 -15.28 5.45
N MET A 549 16.63 -15.46 6.73
CA MET A 549 17.40 -14.90 7.85
C MET A 549 18.18 -16.02 8.55
N ARG A 550 19.43 -15.75 8.95
CA ARG A 550 20.23 -16.63 9.81
C ARG A 550 20.01 -16.31 11.29
N GLU A 551 20.26 -17.29 12.13
CA GLU A 551 20.18 -17.15 13.60
C GLU A 551 20.98 -15.94 14.09
N GLY A 552 20.37 -15.13 14.96
CA GLY A 552 20.97 -13.91 15.50
C GLY A 552 20.74 -12.65 14.66
N THR A 553 19.99 -12.76 13.55
CA THR A 553 19.41 -11.62 12.82
C THR A 553 18.15 -11.15 13.54
N LEU A 554 18.06 -9.84 13.84
CA LEU A 554 16.84 -9.23 14.34
C LEU A 554 16.37 -8.20 13.31
N PHE A 555 15.27 -8.51 12.62
CA PHE A 555 14.83 -7.81 11.43
C PHE A 555 13.60 -6.94 11.76
N TYR A 556 13.80 -5.63 11.83
CA TYR A 556 12.73 -4.69 12.14
C TYR A 556 12.35 -3.87 10.92
N TYR A 557 11.08 -3.51 10.84
CA TYR A 557 10.57 -2.49 9.94
C TYR A 557 9.99 -1.34 10.75
N PHE A 558 10.37 -0.13 10.38
CA PHE A 558 9.91 1.12 10.96
C PHE A 558 9.18 1.91 9.89
N THR A 559 7.92 2.25 10.13
CA THR A 559 7.08 2.97 9.16
C THR A 559 7.44 4.43 8.98
N GLY A 560 8.17 5.02 9.93
CA GLY A 560 8.49 6.45 9.93
C GLY A 560 7.30 7.42 9.97
N HIS A 561 6.08 6.92 10.22
CA HIS A 561 4.87 7.73 10.27
C HIS A 561 5.02 8.89 11.26
N ASN A 562 4.74 10.11 10.80
CA ASN A 562 4.88 11.35 11.58
C ASN A 562 6.30 11.63 12.11
N ARG A 563 7.37 11.05 11.53
CA ARG A 563 8.75 11.27 12.00
C ARG A 563 9.59 12.19 11.13
N GLY A 564 9.18 12.47 9.89
CA GLY A 564 9.94 13.33 8.97
C GLY A 564 11.35 12.80 8.66
N TRP A 565 11.51 11.49 8.55
CA TRP A 565 12.83 10.89 8.30
C TRP A 565 13.35 11.21 6.90
N SER A 566 14.68 11.13 6.74
CA SER A 566 15.37 11.42 5.47
C SER A 566 15.40 10.20 4.54
N ASN A 567 14.29 9.48 4.45
CA ASN A 567 14.19 8.21 3.73
C ASN A 567 13.21 8.35 2.56
N TYR A 568 13.37 7.52 1.53
CA TYR A 568 12.36 7.40 0.48
C TYR A 568 11.07 6.84 1.11
N GLN A 569 9.92 7.45 0.80
CA GLN A 569 8.64 7.16 1.46
C GLN A 569 8.64 7.28 3.01
N MET A 570 9.72 7.77 3.61
CA MET A 570 9.93 8.00 5.06
C MET A 570 10.00 6.77 5.95
N ASP A 571 9.86 5.56 5.44
CA ASP A 571 10.03 4.31 6.17
C ASP A 571 11.48 3.80 6.12
N GLU A 572 11.80 2.80 6.94
CA GLU A 572 13.06 2.04 6.83
C GLU A 572 12.92 0.64 7.42
N PHE A 573 13.63 -0.31 6.84
CA PHE A 573 14.05 -1.48 7.61
C PHE A 573 15.30 -1.16 8.42
N ASN A 574 15.33 -1.71 9.62
CA ASN A 574 16.43 -1.58 10.55
C ASN A 574 16.79 -2.96 11.11
N ILE A 575 17.89 -3.52 10.64
CA ILE A 575 18.32 -4.88 10.99
C ILE A 575 19.53 -4.81 11.92
N ILE A 576 19.46 -5.48 13.07
CA ILE A 576 20.53 -5.51 14.07
C ILE A 576 20.91 -6.95 14.42
N GLY A 577 21.82 -7.11 15.37
CA GLY A 577 22.32 -8.41 15.81
C GLY A 577 23.56 -8.85 15.03
N LYS A 578 23.80 -10.16 14.99
CA LYS A 578 24.86 -10.76 14.16
C LYS A 578 24.38 -10.93 12.71
N TYR A 579 23.55 -10.00 12.23
CA TYR A 579 22.67 -10.23 11.10
C TYR A 579 23.40 -10.86 9.92
N GLU A 580 22.77 -11.88 9.36
CA GLU A 580 23.13 -12.45 8.08
C GLU A 580 21.81 -12.85 7.41
N PHE A 581 21.46 -12.18 6.32
CA PHE A 581 20.21 -12.45 5.61
C PHE A 581 20.41 -12.37 4.10
N THR A 582 19.65 -13.19 3.38
CA THR A 582 19.67 -13.28 1.91
C THR A 582 18.32 -12.86 1.38
N MET A 583 18.31 -11.97 0.40
CA MET A 583 17.10 -11.50 -0.27
C MET A 583 17.08 -11.97 -1.72
N LYS A 584 15.92 -12.45 -2.16
CA LYS A 584 15.63 -12.70 -3.57
C LYS A 584 15.30 -11.38 -4.26
N LEU A 585 16.04 -11.02 -5.31
CA LEU A 585 15.87 -9.75 -6.01
C LEU A 585 14.82 -9.84 -7.13
N PRO A 586 14.13 -8.73 -7.47
CA PRO A 586 13.33 -8.61 -8.69
C PRO A 586 14.11 -8.99 -9.96
N PRO A 587 13.43 -9.45 -11.03
CA PRO A 587 14.09 -9.74 -12.30
C PRO A 587 14.57 -8.44 -12.97
N VAL A 588 15.65 -8.52 -13.77
CA VAL A 588 15.99 -7.45 -14.72
C VAL A 588 15.09 -7.58 -15.96
N PRO A 589 14.74 -6.48 -16.64
CA PRO A 589 13.81 -6.53 -17.77
C PRO A 589 14.44 -7.07 -19.06
N LYS A 590 15.76 -6.95 -19.19
CA LYS A 590 16.53 -7.35 -20.38
C LYS A 590 17.90 -7.83 -19.95
N LYS A 591 18.51 -8.68 -20.77
CA LYS A 591 19.90 -9.07 -20.58
C LYS A 591 20.82 -7.87 -20.77
N GLY A 592 21.76 -7.67 -19.85
CA GLY A 592 22.68 -6.55 -19.92
C GLY A 592 23.63 -6.51 -18.73
N HIS A 593 24.49 -5.48 -18.72
CA HIS A 593 25.33 -5.18 -17.56
C HIS A 593 24.60 -4.18 -16.67
N TYR A 594 24.46 -4.49 -15.39
CA TYR A 594 23.68 -3.70 -14.43
C TYR A 594 24.50 -3.34 -13.20
N GLU A 595 24.29 -2.12 -12.71
CA GLU A 595 24.61 -1.74 -11.34
C GLU A 595 23.40 -1.98 -10.44
N ILE A 596 23.61 -2.59 -9.28
CA ILE A 596 22.65 -2.56 -8.17
C ILE A 596 23.15 -1.53 -7.17
N ARG A 597 22.34 -0.50 -6.96
CA ARG A 597 22.65 0.61 -6.06
C ARG A 597 21.72 0.61 -4.87
N PHE A 598 22.22 1.13 -3.75
CA PHE A 598 21.52 1.13 -2.48
C PHE A 598 21.42 2.53 -1.89
N GLY A 599 20.21 2.97 -1.58
CA GLY A 599 19.96 4.20 -0.85
C GLY A 599 20.40 4.09 0.61
N VAL A 600 21.24 5.02 1.06
CA VAL A 600 21.81 5.03 2.42
C VAL A 600 21.62 6.38 3.07
N SER A 601 20.92 6.39 4.21
CA SER A 601 20.89 7.49 5.16
C SER A 601 21.95 7.27 6.25
N SER A 602 23.10 7.93 6.09
CA SER A 602 24.24 7.87 7.00
C SER A 602 24.19 8.96 8.10
N GLY A 603 23.01 9.53 8.35
CA GLY A 603 22.81 10.64 9.30
C GLY A 603 22.99 10.25 10.77
N SER A 604 23.11 8.96 11.06
CA SER A 604 23.07 8.37 12.39
C SER A 604 24.39 7.66 12.74
N SER A 605 24.86 7.81 13.99
CA SER A 605 26.00 7.06 14.54
C SER A 605 25.67 5.60 14.85
N TRP A 606 24.42 5.19 14.63
CA TRP A 606 23.93 3.85 14.88
C TRP A 606 24.09 2.91 13.67
N ARG A 607 24.52 3.40 12.50
CA ARG A 607 24.66 2.54 11.31
C ARG A 607 25.81 1.53 11.45
N SER A 608 25.69 0.40 10.76
CA SER A 608 26.63 -0.73 10.80
C SER A 608 27.54 -0.79 9.57
N MET A 609 28.36 -1.84 9.49
CA MET A 609 29.16 -2.18 8.32
C MET A 609 28.88 -3.63 7.95
N CYS A 610 28.71 -3.90 6.66
CA CYS A 610 28.30 -5.21 6.17
C CYS A 610 29.17 -5.69 5.00
N GLN A 611 29.38 -7.01 4.89
CA GLN A 611 29.84 -7.61 3.65
C GLN A 611 28.63 -7.89 2.75
N VAL A 612 28.71 -7.47 1.50
CA VAL A 612 27.73 -7.77 0.45
C VAL A 612 28.16 -9.03 -0.30
N TYR A 613 27.22 -9.90 -0.65
CA TYR A 613 27.41 -11.05 -1.55
C TYR A 613 26.30 -11.07 -2.59
N PHE A 614 26.59 -11.52 -3.81
CA PHE A 614 25.63 -11.52 -4.91
C PHE A 614 25.87 -12.63 -5.94
N GLY A 615 24.80 -13.23 -6.44
CA GLY A 615 24.85 -14.30 -7.44
C GLY A 615 23.46 -14.91 -7.71
N ASP A 616 23.42 -15.95 -8.54
CA ASP A 616 22.21 -16.69 -8.94
C ASP A 616 22.04 -18.04 -8.20
N ASP A 617 23.02 -18.44 -7.38
CA ASP A 617 22.92 -19.57 -6.45
C ASP A 617 22.87 -19.07 -5.00
N PRO A 618 21.71 -19.17 -4.31
CA PRO A 618 21.55 -18.65 -2.96
C PRO A 618 22.43 -19.35 -1.91
N ASN A 619 22.93 -20.57 -2.20
CA ASN A 619 23.81 -21.31 -1.31
C ASN A 619 25.28 -20.89 -1.45
N TYR A 620 25.66 -20.32 -2.59
CA TYR A 620 27.05 -20.00 -2.94
C TYR A 620 27.18 -18.61 -3.55
N LEU A 621 26.91 -17.58 -2.75
CA LEU A 621 27.04 -16.18 -3.17
C LEU A 621 28.48 -15.68 -2.96
N PRO A 622 29.21 -15.25 -4.00
CA PRO A 622 30.53 -14.64 -3.85
C PRO A 622 30.43 -13.24 -3.21
N ALA A 623 31.42 -12.91 -2.38
CA ALA A 623 31.56 -11.58 -1.80
C ALA A 623 31.80 -10.53 -2.90
N LYS A 624 31.18 -9.36 -2.75
CA LYS A 624 31.31 -8.21 -3.64
C LYS A 624 32.00 -7.07 -2.90
N ASP A 625 33.12 -6.64 -3.49
CA ASP A 625 34.00 -5.59 -2.97
C ASP A 625 34.39 -5.79 -1.48
N ILE A 626 35.06 -4.81 -0.90
CA ILE A 626 35.28 -4.71 0.53
C ILE A 626 33.97 -4.44 1.29
N PRO A 627 33.89 -4.72 2.60
CA PRO A 627 32.69 -4.43 3.38
C PRO A 627 32.23 -2.97 3.26
N MET A 628 30.93 -2.80 3.02
CA MET A 628 30.28 -1.51 2.90
C MET A 628 30.00 -0.92 4.29
N ASP A 629 30.59 0.22 4.59
CA ASP A 629 30.35 0.97 5.82
C ASP A 629 29.23 2.01 5.65
N LEU A 630 28.08 1.74 6.26
CA LEU A 630 26.87 2.57 6.18
C LEU A 630 26.97 3.84 7.03
N ARG A 631 28.01 3.98 7.85
CA ARG A 631 28.27 5.18 8.67
C ARG A 631 28.92 6.31 7.89
N ILE A 632 29.44 6.02 6.70
CA ILE A 632 30.16 6.98 5.86
C ILE A 632 29.16 7.78 5.03
N GLY A 633 29.08 9.08 5.28
CA GLY A 633 28.47 10.08 4.40
C GLY A 633 29.51 10.91 3.67
N PHE A 634 29.08 11.93 2.92
CA PHE A 634 29.99 12.70 2.09
C PHE A 634 31.01 13.53 2.87
N VAL A 635 30.56 14.14 3.97
CA VAL A 635 31.38 15.06 4.78
C VAL A 635 31.71 14.52 6.18
N ARG A 636 31.01 13.48 6.63
CA ARG A 636 31.17 12.88 7.96
C ARG A 636 31.11 11.37 7.92
N HIS A 637 31.95 10.75 8.74
CA HIS A 637 31.90 9.34 9.11
C HIS A 637 31.47 9.26 10.58
N ARG A 638 30.27 8.73 10.84
CA ARG A 638 29.64 8.83 12.16
C ARG A 638 29.89 7.60 13.02
N PHE A 639 30.56 7.77 14.15
CA PHE A 639 30.74 6.72 15.14
C PHE A 639 30.04 7.09 16.45
N ARG A 640 29.69 6.09 17.27
CA ARG A 640 29.22 6.34 18.64
C ARG A 640 30.26 7.08 19.50
N SER A 641 31.55 6.92 19.19
CA SER A 641 32.67 7.59 19.87
C SER A 641 32.93 9.02 19.38
N GLY A 642 32.22 9.49 18.35
CA GLY A 642 32.40 10.82 17.75
C GLY A 642 32.58 10.76 16.23
N ASP A 643 32.18 11.85 15.57
CA ASP A 643 32.26 12.00 14.12
C ASP A 643 33.71 12.20 13.64
N GLN A 644 34.07 11.59 12.52
CA GLN A 644 35.28 11.90 11.76
C GLN A 644 34.93 12.63 10.46
N VAL A 645 35.87 13.41 9.92
CA VAL A 645 35.68 14.09 8.64
C VAL A 645 35.78 13.06 7.51
N SER A 646 34.83 13.11 6.57
CA SER A 646 34.93 12.44 5.27
C SER A 646 35.11 13.49 4.19
N ASN A 647 35.82 13.16 3.11
CA ASN A 647 35.92 14.02 1.95
C ASN A 647 35.95 13.18 0.67
N PHE A 648 34.77 13.00 0.09
CA PHE A 648 34.60 12.29 -1.18
C PHE A 648 34.56 13.23 -2.39
N GLY A 649 34.90 14.52 -2.22
CA GLY A 649 34.75 15.52 -3.29
C GLY A 649 33.30 15.90 -3.56
N TYR A 650 32.44 15.77 -2.53
CA TYR A 650 31.07 16.27 -2.57
C TYR A 650 31.05 17.79 -2.55
N THR A 651 30.11 18.37 -3.29
CA THR A 651 29.76 19.79 -3.22
C THR A 651 28.27 19.88 -2.97
N SER A 652 27.90 20.68 -1.96
CA SER A 652 26.52 20.91 -1.56
C SER A 652 25.79 21.72 -2.63
N ASP A 653 24.66 21.21 -3.10
CA ASP A 653 23.77 21.97 -3.99
C ASP A 653 23.07 23.12 -3.22
N ALA A 654 22.98 23.02 -1.89
CA ALA A 654 22.33 24.01 -1.02
C ALA A 654 23.23 25.20 -0.60
N GLU A 655 24.57 25.08 -0.66
CA GLU A 655 25.47 26.23 -0.45
C GLU A 655 25.38 27.23 -1.61
N TYR A 656 25.04 26.74 -2.81
CA TYR A 656 24.93 27.51 -4.03
C TYR A 656 23.63 28.33 -4.10
N GLU A 657 22.49 27.80 -3.63
CA GLU A 657 21.21 28.54 -3.55
C GLU A 657 21.28 29.78 -2.64
N ASN A 658 22.09 29.75 -1.57
CA ASN A 658 22.30 30.91 -0.69
C ASN A 658 23.21 31.99 -1.31
N GLU A 659 24.02 31.65 -2.32
CA GLU A 659 24.91 32.60 -3.03
C GLU A 659 24.38 33.03 -4.42
N ALA A 660 23.15 32.63 -4.80
CA ALA A 660 22.59 32.84 -6.13
C ALA A 660 23.47 32.31 -7.29
N LYS A 661 24.31 31.31 -6.99
CA LYS A 661 25.05 30.55 -8.00
C LYS A 661 24.40 29.17 -8.09
N SER A 662 24.46 28.52 -9.24
CA SER A 662 24.16 27.09 -9.38
C SER A 662 25.35 26.42 -10.03
N LEU A 663 25.62 25.16 -9.69
CA LEU A 663 26.60 24.37 -10.43
C LEU A 663 26.12 24.23 -11.87
N SER A 664 27.01 24.48 -12.82
CA SER A 664 26.76 24.17 -14.23
C SER A 664 26.54 22.66 -14.41
N MET A 665 25.90 22.28 -15.52
CA MET A 665 25.65 20.86 -15.82
C MET A 665 26.96 20.05 -15.88
N GLU A 666 28.01 20.64 -16.46
CA GLU A 666 29.33 20.03 -16.58
C GLU A 666 29.95 19.77 -15.20
N GLU A 667 29.90 20.74 -14.29
CA GLU A 667 30.39 20.58 -12.91
C GLU A 667 29.61 19.49 -12.15
N GLN A 668 28.29 19.43 -12.32
CA GLN A 668 27.47 18.38 -11.71
C GLN A 668 27.82 16.98 -12.22
N ASP A 669 28.10 16.86 -13.52
CA ASP A 669 28.49 15.58 -14.13
C ASP A 669 29.91 15.16 -13.75
N GLU A 670 30.85 16.10 -13.62
CA GLU A 670 32.19 15.83 -13.10
C GLU A 670 32.15 15.35 -11.64
N ILE A 671 31.37 16.02 -10.79
CA ILE A 671 31.14 15.58 -9.40
C ILE A 671 30.52 14.19 -9.38
N THR A 672 29.51 13.93 -10.22
CA THR A 672 28.84 12.62 -10.29
C THR A 672 29.80 11.52 -10.73
N LYS A 673 30.59 11.74 -11.79
CA LYS A 673 31.63 10.81 -12.26
C LYS A 673 32.68 10.54 -11.17
N SER A 674 33.11 11.59 -10.49
CA SER A 674 34.09 11.53 -9.40
C SER A 674 33.56 10.70 -8.22
N LEU A 675 32.33 10.96 -7.76
CA LEU A 675 31.70 10.19 -6.69
C LEU A 675 31.52 8.72 -7.12
N ARG A 676 31.04 8.48 -8.35
CA ARG A 676 30.80 7.14 -8.88
C ARG A 676 32.08 6.31 -8.94
N ALA A 677 33.20 6.92 -9.34
CA ALA A 677 34.52 6.27 -9.34
C ALA A 677 34.99 5.80 -7.95
N ARG A 678 34.33 6.28 -6.88
CA ARG A 678 34.58 5.88 -5.49
C ARG A 678 33.45 5.03 -4.90
N GLY A 679 32.50 4.59 -5.71
CA GLY A 679 31.35 3.77 -5.30
C GLY A 679 30.19 4.56 -4.67
N PHE A 680 30.19 5.90 -4.78
CA PHE A 680 29.15 6.77 -4.23
C PHE A 680 28.38 7.50 -5.33
N MET A 681 27.13 7.87 -5.05
CA MET A 681 26.37 8.85 -5.81
C MET A 681 25.53 9.71 -4.86
N LYS A 682 25.18 10.93 -5.27
CA LYS A 682 24.27 11.78 -4.48
C LYS A 682 22.90 11.12 -4.32
N GLY A 683 22.16 11.45 -3.26
CA GLY A 683 20.75 11.09 -3.16
C GLY A 683 19.93 11.57 -4.38
N PRO A 684 18.74 11.01 -4.59
CA PRO A 684 17.86 11.41 -5.68
C PRO A 684 17.26 12.80 -5.47
N LYS A 685 17.00 13.51 -6.57
CA LYS A 685 16.24 14.78 -6.56
C LYS A 685 14.73 14.54 -6.38
N TYR A 686 14.28 13.28 -6.42
CA TYR A 686 12.87 12.92 -6.38
C TYR A 686 12.15 13.15 -5.06
N PHE A 687 12.76 13.01 -3.88
CA PHE A 687 12.03 13.09 -2.60
C PHE A 687 12.60 14.12 -1.62
N HIS A 688 11.73 14.64 -0.75
CA HIS A 688 12.10 15.53 0.34
C HIS A 688 12.60 14.78 1.57
N ILE A 689 13.62 15.34 2.22
CA ILE A 689 14.16 14.90 3.49
C ILE A 689 13.67 15.85 4.60
N GLY A 690 12.83 15.35 5.51
CA GLY A 690 12.16 16.19 6.52
C GLY A 690 10.68 16.42 6.22
N GLU A 691 9.98 17.13 7.12
CA GLU A 691 8.53 17.34 7.00
C GLU A 691 8.16 18.48 6.03
N GLY A 692 7.17 18.22 5.17
CA GLY A 692 6.54 19.22 4.31
C GLY A 692 7.24 19.50 2.98
N THR A 693 6.50 20.07 2.03
CA THR A 693 6.90 20.31 0.62
C THR A 693 8.03 21.32 0.42
N GLY A 694 8.40 22.09 1.44
CA GLY A 694 9.52 23.04 1.41
C GLY A 694 10.84 22.48 1.98
N SER A 695 10.85 21.20 2.38
CA SER A 695 12.05 20.56 2.92
C SER A 695 13.11 20.32 1.84
N ARG A 696 14.37 20.14 2.26
CA ARG A 696 15.48 19.86 1.33
C ARG A 696 15.21 18.57 0.56
N LEU A 697 15.74 18.46 -0.65
CA LEU A 697 15.67 17.23 -1.44
C LEU A 697 16.79 16.25 -1.06
N GLY A 698 16.58 14.96 -1.31
CA GLY A 698 17.57 13.92 -1.08
C GLY A 698 18.94 14.23 -1.71
N ILE A 699 18.94 14.80 -2.92
CA ILE A 699 20.17 15.22 -3.64
C ILE A 699 20.98 16.30 -2.91
N GLN A 700 20.32 17.12 -2.08
CA GLN A 700 20.94 18.17 -1.27
C GLN A 700 21.45 17.65 0.10
N GLY A 701 21.11 16.41 0.46
CA GLY A 701 21.46 15.80 1.73
C GLY A 701 22.87 15.22 1.74
N GLU A 702 23.78 15.79 2.54
CA GLU A 702 25.17 15.30 2.67
C GLU A 702 25.27 13.87 3.25
N HIS A 703 24.22 13.44 3.96
CA HIS A 703 24.08 12.13 4.59
C HIS A 703 23.14 11.20 3.83
N VAL A 704 22.54 11.64 2.72
CA VAL A 704 21.69 10.81 1.86
C VAL A 704 22.48 10.48 0.61
N THR A 705 22.96 9.24 0.56
CA THR A 705 23.87 8.76 -0.49
C THR A 705 23.28 7.56 -1.19
N ARG A 706 23.73 7.28 -2.40
CA ARG A 706 23.55 5.99 -3.07
C ARG A 706 24.89 5.29 -3.16
N ARG A 707 24.92 3.97 -2.92
CA ARG A 707 26.13 3.16 -2.94
C ARG A 707 26.02 2.07 -4.00
N ILE A 708 27.03 1.95 -4.86
CA ILE A 708 27.09 0.85 -5.84
C ILE A 708 27.56 -0.39 -5.10
N MET A 709 26.71 -1.40 -5.01
CA MET A 709 27.01 -2.66 -4.31
C MET A 709 27.49 -3.76 -5.26
N VAL A 710 26.96 -3.76 -6.49
CA VAL A 710 27.16 -4.80 -7.49
C VAL A 710 27.25 -4.14 -8.87
N SER A 711 28.13 -4.64 -9.73
CA SER A 711 28.22 -4.30 -11.16
C SER A 711 28.49 -5.60 -11.92
N GLU A 712 27.45 -6.20 -12.50
CA GLU A 712 27.52 -7.55 -13.05
C GLU A 712 26.63 -7.71 -14.29
N ASP A 713 26.94 -8.71 -15.10
CA ASP A 713 26.04 -9.13 -16.18
C ASP A 713 24.84 -9.90 -15.58
N MET A 714 23.64 -9.43 -15.91
CA MET A 714 22.38 -10.00 -15.44
C MET A 714 21.52 -10.49 -16.62
N ASP A 715 20.80 -11.57 -16.39
CA ASP A 715 19.91 -12.20 -17.37
C ASP A 715 18.47 -12.25 -16.81
N PRO A 716 17.45 -11.81 -17.57
CA PRO A 716 16.05 -11.80 -17.13
C PRO A 716 15.52 -13.18 -16.74
N ASP A 717 16.10 -14.25 -17.29
CA ASP A 717 15.68 -15.63 -17.03
C ASP A 717 16.38 -16.25 -15.80
N LYS A 718 17.24 -15.49 -15.11
CA LYS A 718 17.89 -15.91 -13.87
C LYS A 718 17.26 -15.23 -12.66
N THR A 719 17.22 -15.96 -11.54
CA THR A 719 16.88 -15.39 -10.24
C THR A 719 18.16 -15.04 -9.50
N TYR A 720 18.34 -13.76 -9.18
CA TYR A 720 19.48 -13.27 -8.43
C TYR A 720 19.13 -13.07 -6.95
N TYR A 721 20.15 -13.21 -6.12
CA TYR A 721 20.08 -13.04 -4.68
C TYR A 721 21.18 -12.10 -4.21
N ILE A 722 20.88 -11.31 -3.18
CA ILE A 722 21.86 -10.49 -2.46
C ILE A 722 21.87 -10.89 -0.99
N ARG A 723 23.04 -11.06 -0.41
CA ARG A 723 23.21 -11.35 1.03
C ARG A 723 24.00 -10.25 1.69
N PHE A 724 23.58 -9.90 2.90
CA PHE A 724 24.27 -8.96 3.77
C PHE A 724 24.68 -9.67 5.05
N LYS A 725 25.91 -9.43 5.50
CA LYS A 725 26.43 -9.98 6.74
C LYS A 725 27.11 -8.90 7.57
N ASN A 726 26.75 -8.78 8.84
CA ASN A 726 27.42 -7.88 9.77
C ASN A 726 28.91 -8.27 9.90
N VAL A 727 29.80 -7.30 9.77
CA VAL A 727 31.25 -7.50 9.98
C VAL A 727 31.78 -6.76 11.21
N LEU A 728 30.89 -6.16 12.01
CA LEU A 728 31.21 -5.54 13.29
C LEU A 728 30.82 -6.46 14.44
N ASP A 729 31.59 -6.40 15.54
CA ASP A 729 31.27 -7.13 16.77
C ASP A 729 30.09 -6.49 17.54
N ASP A 730 29.82 -5.20 17.30
CA ASP A 730 28.71 -4.47 17.91
C ASP A 730 27.38 -4.88 17.26
N LYS A 731 26.55 -5.55 18.05
CA LYS A 731 25.25 -6.10 17.66
C LYS A 731 24.11 -5.08 17.72
N GLU A 732 24.34 -3.90 18.28
CA GLU A 732 23.34 -2.84 18.37
C GLU A 732 23.44 -1.86 17.19
N LEU A 733 24.44 -2.01 16.32
CA LEU A 733 24.55 -1.24 15.10
C LEU A 733 23.63 -1.79 14.01
N GLN A 734 23.13 -0.85 13.22
CA GLN A 734 21.96 -0.98 12.37
C GLN A 734 22.37 -1.14 10.91
N PHE A 735 21.95 -2.21 10.28
CA PHE A 735 21.82 -2.23 8.84
C PHE A 735 20.53 -1.49 8.49
N PHE A 736 20.69 -0.26 8.01
CA PHE A 736 19.63 0.52 7.40
C PHE A 736 19.30 -0.07 6.04
N MET A 737 18.03 -0.06 5.64
CA MET A 737 17.59 -0.47 4.29
C MET A 737 16.32 0.29 3.89
N ASP A 738 16.33 0.92 2.70
CA ASP A 738 15.30 1.88 2.26
C ASP A 738 14.83 1.59 0.81
N TYR A 739 15.71 1.73 -0.19
CA TYR A 739 15.40 1.35 -1.58
C TYR A 739 16.63 0.82 -2.34
N PHE A 740 16.37 0.08 -3.42
CA PHE A 740 17.38 -0.36 -4.39
C PHE A 740 17.13 0.29 -5.74
N GLU A 741 18.20 0.48 -6.51
CA GLU A 741 18.13 0.86 -7.91
C GLU A 741 18.80 -0.21 -8.77
N PHE A 742 18.11 -0.67 -9.81
CA PHE A 742 18.67 -1.49 -10.88
C PHE A 742 18.92 -0.57 -12.07
N VAL A 743 20.20 -0.40 -12.43
CA VAL A 743 20.60 0.60 -13.43
C VAL A 743 21.40 -0.08 -14.52
N SER A 744 20.83 -0.18 -15.72
CA SER A 744 21.52 -0.71 -16.89
C SER A 744 22.69 0.18 -17.28
N LYS A 745 23.73 -0.42 -17.86
CA LYS A 745 24.83 0.31 -18.51
C LYS A 745 24.33 1.27 -19.59
N GLU A 746 23.23 0.94 -20.26
CA GLU A 746 22.58 1.82 -21.25
C GLU A 746 22.04 3.13 -20.64
N VAL A 747 21.94 3.21 -19.31
CA VAL A 747 21.48 4.39 -18.56
C VAL A 747 22.66 5.16 -17.97
N TYR A 748 23.54 4.50 -17.20
CA TYR A 748 24.60 5.22 -16.45
C TYR A 748 25.86 5.52 -17.26
N ASP A 749 26.07 4.83 -18.38
CA ASP A 749 27.24 4.97 -19.28
C ASP A 749 26.78 5.24 -20.73
N ASN A 750 25.66 5.93 -20.87
CA ASN A 750 25.12 6.31 -22.15
C ASN A 750 25.96 7.46 -22.76
N PRO A 751 26.43 7.34 -24.02
CA PRO A 751 27.31 8.35 -24.62
C PRO A 751 26.58 9.63 -25.07
N VAL A 752 25.25 9.62 -25.13
CA VAL A 752 24.42 10.73 -25.63
C VAL A 752 23.60 11.34 -24.49
N GLU A 753 22.89 10.51 -23.74
CA GLU A 753 21.95 10.95 -22.71
C GLU A 753 22.55 10.76 -21.31
N PRO A 754 22.92 11.83 -20.59
CA PRO A 754 23.43 11.67 -19.23
C PRO A 754 22.37 11.09 -18.30
N GLU A 755 22.82 10.36 -17.28
CA GLU A 755 21.93 9.73 -16.32
C GLU A 755 21.05 10.77 -15.60
N ASP A 756 19.77 10.41 -15.45
CA ASP A 756 18.75 11.16 -14.72
C ASP A 756 19.15 11.42 -13.25
N ILE A 757 18.92 12.62 -12.70
CA ILE A 757 19.21 12.95 -11.30
C ILE A 757 18.03 12.72 -10.34
N TRP A 758 16.84 12.50 -10.89
CA TRP A 758 15.63 12.33 -10.11
C TRP A 758 15.58 10.96 -9.42
#